data_AF-A0A7R8UR67-F1
#
_entry.id   AF-A0A7R8UR67-F1
#
_cell.length_a   1.000
_cell.length_b   1.000
_cell.length_c   1.000
_cell.angle_alpha   90.00
_cell.angle_beta   90.00
_cell.angle_gamma   90.00
#
_symmetry.space_group_name_H-M   'P 1'
#
loop_
_entity.id
_entity.type
_entity.pdbx_description
1 polymer ?
#
loop_
_entity_poly.entity_id
_entity_poly.type
_entity_poly.pdbx_seq_one_letter_code
_entity_poly.pdbx_strand_id
1 'polypeptide(L)'
;MTQVAPKNKFDYSVQSNIHEENLSCDRHSSLSVSPLKENVLEEIQNTKMCSTMELPEDLRRVVETVLSESSKPMAQIRIDESLANIPNVEIKVNLVSRPRFALLKKYSKTVIREKKVFRVIGPKSVVIDVLQKRGWIHVFESHYKSNRNCKFDLSYSEAILSLPNIIPDEGFYEYWSRCEKIILSLLCVQAPINLIWSNLRWVDTKLLIALNDPDVILNKIGEPYFTPKNILAKTLRTGHWFSQTDAAKVHFPRTYLVSEEVELEIFENDYHITACLGFLKFIVEKTEKGGINSLFNEYAWHIPFSTFEFAMKQVTELVKFDRDDSATGRNIVKWDWESFISYHLLLTSPGSTIIQAPPGKDIEKIIRKTKKIISEVSLVAPDRNIDGSRNIWILKPKHSQCGKGIVLSNRLDNIRQAVSKDYLVQKYIERPLLILNAKGDIRQFLLVTSILPLKIWMYKECYVRLSTQVFNLDNLDPAIHVTNFSVQKDYVVDPRRNPQLPTYNMLDTKSFQRYLQIIGKPKAWRQRIYPGMKRTIIACLLANQEHFIQKPNNFELFGADFIVDEDCTPWLLEINQNPHLAPSTPVTAKLCPQLVEDVFKVVLDRKENPRVDTGSFELIYNQSVTSIPRNKKYFFIQGQRFSHDTIRREMYQHLASLANP
;
A
#
# COMPACT_ATOMS: atom_id res chain seq x y z
N MET A 1 -44.05 12.65 2.36
CA MET A 1 -44.69 12.80 1.04
C MET A 1 -44.24 14.11 0.44
N THR A 2 -43.28 14.05 -0.49
CA THR A 2 -43.15 14.96 -1.65
C THR A 2 -42.02 14.42 -2.51
N GLN A 3 -42.43 13.81 -3.62
CA GLN A 3 -41.58 13.30 -4.68
C GLN A 3 -41.00 14.46 -5.50
N VAL A 4 -39.73 14.40 -5.88
CA VAL A 4 -39.22 15.08 -7.07
C VAL A 4 -38.32 14.11 -7.84
N ALA A 5 -38.68 13.89 -9.10
CA ALA A 5 -38.11 12.93 -10.02
C ALA A 5 -36.79 13.42 -10.68
N PRO A 6 -35.98 12.52 -11.30
CA PRO A 6 -34.66 12.84 -11.81
C PRO A 6 -34.67 13.13 -13.32
N LYS A 7 -33.98 14.17 -13.76
CA LYS A 7 -33.58 14.37 -15.17
C LYS A 7 -32.27 15.16 -15.25
N ASN A 8 -31.20 14.50 -15.73
CA ASN A 8 -30.50 14.86 -16.97
C ASN A 8 -29.18 14.09 -17.08
N LYS A 9 -29.11 13.19 -18.08
CA LYS A 9 -27.88 12.64 -18.63
C LYS A 9 -27.24 13.74 -19.49
N PHE A 10 -25.94 13.96 -19.33
CA PHE A 10 -25.13 14.69 -20.30
C PHE A 10 -23.95 13.83 -20.73
N ASP A 11 -23.87 13.67 -22.05
CA ASP A 11 -22.79 13.04 -22.82
C ASP A 11 -21.46 13.77 -22.63
N TYR A 12 -20.37 13.01 -22.55
CA TYR A 12 -19.02 13.53 -22.70
C TYR A 12 -18.40 12.93 -23.97
N SER A 13 -18.43 13.71 -25.05
CA SER A 13 -17.55 13.56 -26.20
C SER A 13 -16.57 14.74 -26.21
N VAL A 14 -15.27 14.48 -26.03
CA VAL A 14 -14.22 15.47 -26.29
C VAL A 14 -13.11 14.79 -27.07
N GLN A 15 -13.00 15.20 -28.33
CA GLN A 15 -11.96 14.84 -29.28
C GLN A 15 -10.62 15.47 -28.88
N SER A 16 -9.55 14.67 -28.91
CA SER A 16 -8.17 15.11 -28.73
C SER A 16 -7.49 15.29 -30.10
N ASN A 17 -7.19 16.52 -30.50
CA ASN A 17 -6.27 16.82 -31.59
C ASN A 17 -4.86 17.04 -31.01
N ILE A 18 -3.90 16.18 -31.35
CA ILE A 18 -2.48 16.35 -31.08
C ILE A 18 -1.76 16.38 -32.43
N HIS A 19 -1.05 17.47 -32.70
CA HIS A 19 -0.12 17.62 -33.82
C HIS A 19 1.18 16.86 -33.51
N GLU A 20 1.59 15.99 -34.43
CA GLU A 20 2.93 15.36 -34.47
C GLU A 20 3.86 16.19 -35.38
N GLU A 21 5.05 16.52 -34.88
CA GLU A 21 6.18 17.00 -35.70
C GLU A 21 7.28 15.93 -35.75
N ASN A 22 7.68 15.62 -36.98
CA ASN A 22 8.73 14.70 -37.39
C ASN A 22 10.13 15.20 -37.03
N LEU A 23 11.06 14.28 -36.73
CA LEU A 23 12.50 14.47 -36.99
C LEU A 23 13.20 13.11 -37.16
N SER A 24 14.04 13.04 -38.19
CA SER A 24 14.61 11.86 -38.85
C SER A 24 16.11 11.63 -38.57
N CYS A 25 16.50 10.36 -38.71
CA CYS A 25 17.75 9.80 -39.28
C CYS A 25 19.11 9.79 -38.55
N ASP A 26 19.58 8.55 -38.40
CA ASP A 26 20.89 7.94 -38.76
C ASP A 26 22.19 8.21 -37.96
N ARG A 27 22.85 7.11 -37.50
CA ARG A 27 23.96 6.45 -38.22
C ARG A 27 24.49 5.18 -37.51
N HIS A 28 24.99 4.27 -38.35
CA HIS A 28 25.58 2.95 -38.11
C HIS A 28 26.97 2.93 -37.44
N SER A 29 27.29 1.80 -36.78
CA SER A 29 28.61 1.14 -36.92
C SER A 29 28.54 -0.35 -36.53
N SER A 30 28.95 -1.20 -37.48
CA SER A 30 29.06 -2.67 -37.50
C SER A 30 30.29 -3.23 -36.77
N LEU A 31 30.26 -4.49 -36.32
CA LEU A 31 31.35 -5.49 -36.51
C LEU A 31 30.99 -6.93 -36.04
N SER A 32 30.92 -7.82 -37.05
CA SER A 32 31.17 -9.27 -37.20
C SER A 32 31.03 -10.32 -36.08
N VAL A 33 30.31 -11.39 -36.47
CA VAL A 33 29.95 -12.67 -35.81
C VAL A 33 31.00 -13.76 -36.03
N SER A 34 31.06 -14.78 -35.15
CA SER A 34 31.63 -16.10 -35.47
C SER A 34 30.54 -17.19 -35.49
N PRO A 35 30.62 -18.20 -36.38
CA PRO A 35 29.45 -18.91 -36.88
C PRO A 35 29.35 -20.31 -36.28
N LEU A 36 28.28 -20.59 -35.53
CA LEU A 36 27.74 -21.93 -35.23
C LEU A 36 26.58 -21.77 -34.22
N LYS A 37 25.43 -21.23 -34.67
CA LYS A 37 24.08 -21.35 -34.05
C LYS A 37 22.97 -20.52 -34.74
N GLU A 38 23.12 -20.10 -36.00
CA GLU A 38 22.16 -19.18 -36.64
C GLU A 38 20.85 -19.84 -37.10
N ASN A 39 20.83 -21.13 -37.48
CA ASN A 39 19.63 -21.73 -38.08
C ASN A 39 18.47 -22.07 -37.11
N VAL A 40 18.66 -21.98 -35.78
CA VAL A 40 17.58 -22.22 -34.80
C VAL A 40 17.09 -20.91 -34.17
N LEU A 41 17.90 -19.85 -34.24
CA LEU A 41 17.54 -18.53 -33.70
C LEU A 41 16.73 -17.69 -34.70
N GLU A 42 16.88 -17.88 -36.01
CA GLU A 42 16.02 -17.22 -37.02
C GLU A 42 14.56 -17.68 -36.97
N GLU A 43 14.28 -18.96 -36.71
CA GLU A 43 12.90 -19.45 -36.51
C GLU A 43 12.27 -18.94 -35.21
N ILE A 44 13.08 -18.71 -34.17
CA ILE A 44 12.63 -18.20 -32.87
C ILE A 44 12.47 -16.66 -32.89
N GLN A 45 13.28 -15.93 -33.64
CA GLN A 45 13.13 -14.47 -33.79
C GLN A 45 11.91 -14.08 -34.64
N ASN A 46 11.50 -14.94 -35.58
CA ASN A 46 10.21 -14.82 -36.27
C ASN A 46 8.99 -15.11 -35.37
N THR A 47 9.22 -15.49 -34.11
CA THR A 47 8.17 -15.75 -33.11
C THR A 47 8.13 -14.68 -32.00
N LYS A 48 8.52 -13.42 -32.29
CA LYS A 48 8.09 -12.25 -31.50
C LYS A 48 6.62 -11.91 -31.79
N MET A 49 5.72 -12.84 -31.44
CA MET A 49 4.27 -12.65 -31.62
C MET A 49 3.66 -11.91 -30.42
N CYS A 50 3.70 -10.58 -30.44
CA CYS A 50 2.66 -9.78 -29.77
C CYS A 50 2.50 -8.33 -30.25
N SER A 51 3.26 -7.85 -31.25
CA SER A 51 3.12 -6.46 -31.72
C SER A 51 2.88 -6.26 -33.21
N THR A 52 3.09 -7.27 -34.06
CA THR A 52 2.81 -7.17 -35.50
C THR A 52 2.57 -8.57 -36.06
N MET A 53 1.32 -8.98 -36.22
CA MET A 53 1.01 -10.08 -37.13
C MET A 53 -0.12 -9.67 -38.05
N GLU A 54 0.19 -9.72 -39.35
CA GLU A 54 -0.78 -9.54 -40.42
C GLU A 54 -1.82 -10.66 -40.36
N LEU A 55 -3.07 -10.33 -40.72
CA LEU A 55 -4.14 -11.31 -40.79
C LEU A 55 -3.79 -12.41 -41.81
N PRO A 56 -4.24 -13.66 -41.60
CA PRO A 56 -4.19 -14.71 -42.62
C PRO A 56 -4.75 -14.20 -43.96
N GLU A 57 -4.12 -14.52 -45.09
CA GLU A 57 -4.45 -13.99 -46.43
C GLU A 57 -5.96 -14.03 -46.77
N ASP A 58 -6.63 -15.10 -46.34
CA ASP A 58 -8.07 -15.32 -46.58
C ASP A 58 -8.94 -14.34 -45.77
N LEU A 59 -8.52 -14.05 -44.54
CA LEU A 59 -9.13 -13.02 -43.68
C LEU A 59 -8.70 -11.62 -44.11
N ARG A 60 -7.46 -11.45 -44.60
CA ARG A 60 -6.95 -10.22 -45.17
C ARG A 60 -7.82 -9.80 -46.34
N ARG A 61 -8.22 -10.73 -47.23
CA ARG A 61 -9.19 -10.49 -48.32
C ARG A 61 -10.59 -10.14 -47.83
N VAL A 62 -11.12 -10.84 -46.82
CA VAL A 62 -12.44 -10.50 -46.25
C VAL A 62 -12.41 -9.10 -45.63
N VAL A 63 -11.35 -8.79 -44.88
CA VAL A 63 -11.14 -7.50 -44.24
C VAL A 63 -10.82 -6.40 -45.26
N GLU A 64 -10.09 -6.68 -46.34
CA GLU A 64 -9.82 -5.76 -47.45
C GLU A 64 -11.09 -5.47 -48.27
N THR A 65 -11.97 -6.46 -48.44
CA THR A 65 -13.29 -6.28 -49.06
C THR A 65 -14.16 -5.36 -48.19
N VAL A 66 -14.16 -5.55 -46.87
CA VAL A 66 -14.85 -4.68 -45.91
C VAL A 66 -14.20 -3.29 -45.79
N LEU A 67 -12.87 -3.19 -45.87
CA LEU A 67 -12.10 -1.93 -45.86
C LEU A 67 -12.33 -1.12 -47.14
N SER A 68 -12.63 -1.76 -48.27
CA SER A 68 -12.99 -1.05 -49.50
C SER A 68 -14.30 -0.26 -49.37
N GLU A 69 -15.13 -0.58 -48.36
CA GLU A 69 -16.39 0.09 -48.03
C GLU A 69 -16.27 1.04 -46.81
N SER A 70 -15.20 0.96 -46.02
CA SER A 70 -15.02 1.73 -44.78
C SER A 70 -13.65 2.44 -44.72
N SER A 71 -13.64 3.77 -44.65
CA SER A 71 -12.43 4.61 -44.60
C SER A 71 -11.67 4.59 -43.25
N LYS A 72 -11.87 3.57 -42.41
CA LYS A 72 -11.30 3.48 -41.05
C LYS A 72 -10.08 2.54 -40.99
N PRO A 73 -9.05 2.83 -40.16
CA PRO A 73 -7.95 1.89 -39.91
C PRO A 73 -8.45 0.55 -39.39
N MET A 74 -7.79 -0.55 -39.77
CA MET A 74 -8.18 -1.95 -39.42
C MET A 74 -8.40 -2.19 -37.92
N ALA A 75 -7.64 -1.51 -37.05
CA ALA A 75 -7.79 -1.59 -35.59
C ALA A 75 -9.08 -0.92 -35.05
N GLN A 76 -9.79 -0.14 -35.88
CA GLN A 76 -11.00 0.60 -35.53
C GLN A 76 -12.28 0.04 -36.21
N ILE A 77 -12.15 -1.04 -36.98
CA ILE A 77 -13.31 -1.71 -37.61
C ILE A 77 -14.06 -2.49 -36.53
N ARG A 78 -15.30 -2.07 -36.28
CA ARG A 78 -16.23 -2.79 -35.39
C ARG A 78 -16.83 -3.97 -36.13
N ILE A 79 -17.02 -5.08 -35.42
CA ILE A 79 -17.57 -6.31 -36.00
C ILE A 79 -19.03 -6.11 -36.47
N ASP A 80 -19.77 -5.19 -35.82
CA ASP A 80 -21.19 -4.93 -36.10
C ASP A 80 -21.44 -4.26 -37.47
N GLU A 81 -20.47 -3.49 -38.00
CA GLU A 81 -20.63 -2.77 -39.27
C GLU A 81 -20.47 -3.67 -40.51
N SER A 82 -19.87 -4.87 -40.39
CA SER A 82 -19.46 -5.68 -41.56
C SER A 82 -19.89 -7.16 -41.56
N LEU A 83 -20.35 -7.69 -40.42
CA LEU A 83 -20.62 -9.13 -40.25
C LEU A 83 -22.04 -9.44 -39.77
N ALA A 84 -22.93 -8.45 -39.73
CA ALA A 84 -24.31 -8.57 -39.22
C ALA A 84 -25.15 -9.68 -39.91
N ASN A 85 -24.78 -10.10 -41.12
CA ASN A 85 -25.48 -11.12 -41.90
C ASN A 85 -24.79 -12.51 -41.94
N ILE A 86 -23.64 -12.70 -41.28
CA ILE A 86 -22.91 -13.97 -41.31
C ILE A 86 -23.24 -14.80 -40.06
N PRO A 87 -23.63 -16.09 -40.19
CA PRO A 87 -23.84 -16.97 -39.05
C PRO A 87 -22.63 -17.00 -38.12
N ASN A 88 -22.85 -16.85 -36.81
CA ASN A 88 -21.81 -16.85 -35.76
C ASN A 88 -20.83 -18.03 -35.85
N VAL A 89 -21.28 -19.19 -36.34
CA VAL A 89 -20.44 -20.38 -36.53
C VAL A 89 -19.45 -20.21 -37.69
N GLU A 90 -19.88 -19.57 -38.77
CA GLU A 90 -19.07 -19.36 -39.98
C GLU A 90 -18.00 -18.30 -39.73
N ILE A 91 -18.33 -17.25 -38.97
CA ILE A 91 -17.35 -16.27 -38.46
C ILE A 91 -16.28 -16.97 -37.63
N LYS A 92 -16.67 -17.84 -36.68
CA LYS A 92 -15.75 -18.60 -35.81
C LYS A 92 -14.81 -19.52 -36.59
N VAL A 93 -15.33 -20.23 -37.60
CA VAL A 93 -14.55 -21.15 -38.45
C VAL A 93 -13.55 -20.39 -39.34
N ASN A 94 -13.94 -19.22 -39.87
CA ASN A 94 -13.04 -18.39 -40.67
C ASN A 94 -11.97 -17.71 -39.82
N LEU A 95 -12.29 -17.28 -38.60
CA LEU A 95 -11.33 -16.65 -37.68
C LEU A 95 -10.24 -17.61 -37.17
N VAL A 96 -10.61 -18.86 -36.86
CA VAL A 96 -9.66 -19.88 -36.41
C VAL A 96 -9.70 -21.04 -37.38
N SER A 97 -9.00 -20.89 -38.50
CA SER A 97 -8.90 -21.95 -39.51
C SER A 97 -8.21 -23.21 -38.96
N ARG A 98 -8.41 -24.36 -39.61
CA ARG A 98 -7.72 -25.62 -39.26
C ARG A 98 -6.19 -25.47 -39.21
N PRO A 99 -5.51 -24.81 -40.18
CA PRO A 99 -4.08 -24.52 -40.08
C PRO A 99 -3.74 -23.68 -38.85
N ARG A 100 -4.52 -22.64 -38.54
CA ARG A 100 -4.28 -21.80 -37.36
C ARG A 100 -4.43 -22.58 -36.06
N PHE A 101 -5.45 -23.43 -35.96
CA PHE A 101 -5.60 -24.34 -34.82
C PHE A 101 -4.42 -25.30 -34.67
N ALA A 102 -3.92 -25.87 -35.76
CA ALA A 102 -2.73 -26.74 -35.72
C ALA A 102 -1.49 -26.00 -35.21
N LEU A 103 -1.31 -24.73 -35.61
CA LEU A 103 -0.24 -23.86 -35.08
C LEU A 103 -0.42 -23.60 -33.58
N LEU A 104 -1.61 -23.26 -33.12
CA LEU A 104 -1.91 -23.06 -31.70
C LEU A 104 -1.65 -24.34 -30.88
N LYS A 105 -1.97 -25.52 -31.44
CA LYS A 105 -1.68 -26.84 -30.85
C LYS A 105 -0.20 -27.18 -30.81
N LYS A 106 0.59 -26.77 -31.82
CA LYS A 106 2.06 -26.90 -31.79
C LYS A 106 2.65 -25.96 -30.75
N TYR A 107 2.20 -24.71 -30.72
CA TYR A 107 2.64 -23.70 -29.77
C TYR A 107 2.37 -24.10 -28.32
N SER A 108 1.16 -24.61 -28.01
CA SER A 108 0.82 -25.07 -26.66
C SER A 108 1.75 -26.19 -26.18
N LYS A 109 2.10 -27.15 -27.04
CA LYS A 109 3.07 -28.21 -26.71
C LYS A 109 4.46 -27.65 -26.38
N THR A 110 4.92 -26.62 -27.10
CA THR A 110 6.18 -25.94 -26.81
C THR A 110 6.12 -25.24 -25.45
N VAL A 111 5.07 -24.45 -25.18
CA VAL A 111 4.87 -23.75 -23.90
C VAL A 111 4.81 -24.71 -22.71
N ILE A 112 4.15 -25.87 -22.88
CA ILE A 112 4.10 -26.93 -21.86
C ILE A 112 5.51 -27.46 -21.57
N ARG A 113 6.32 -27.71 -22.61
CA ARG A 113 7.71 -28.18 -22.46
C ARG A 113 8.59 -27.14 -21.76
N GLU A 114 8.36 -25.87 -22.04
CA GLU A 114 9.05 -24.74 -21.41
C GLU A 114 8.55 -24.42 -20.00
N LYS A 115 7.58 -25.18 -19.46
CA LYS A 115 6.98 -24.94 -18.13
C LYS A 115 6.39 -23.52 -17.99
N LYS A 116 5.74 -23.02 -19.05
CA LYS A 116 5.16 -21.67 -19.11
C LYS A 116 3.62 -21.67 -19.07
N VAL A 117 3.04 -22.56 -18.27
CA VAL A 117 1.59 -22.61 -18.05
C VAL A 117 1.27 -22.02 -16.67
N PHE A 118 0.33 -21.08 -16.61
CA PHE A 118 -0.03 -20.41 -15.36
C PHE A 118 -1.52 -20.28 -15.14
N ARG A 119 -1.87 -19.95 -13.90
CA ARG A 119 -3.24 -19.70 -13.47
C ARG A 119 -3.34 -18.45 -12.62
N VAL A 120 -4.42 -17.68 -12.82
CA VAL A 120 -4.80 -16.60 -11.92
C VAL A 120 -6.08 -16.97 -11.18
N ILE A 121 -6.06 -16.91 -9.86
CA ILE A 121 -7.20 -17.16 -8.99
C ILE A 121 -7.73 -15.81 -8.48
N GLY A 122 -8.98 -15.48 -8.80
CA GLY A 122 -9.63 -14.23 -8.42
C GLY A 122 -9.94 -13.33 -9.63
N PRO A 123 -10.26 -12.04 -9.43
CA PRO A 123 -10.68 -11.15 -10.51
C PRO A 123 -9.58 -10.94 -11.57
N LYS A 124 -10.01 -10.57 -12.79
CA LYS A 124 -9.12 -10.27 -13.93
C LYS A 124 -7.98 -9.34 -13.45
N SER A 125 -6.76 -9.71 -13.80
CA SER A 125 -5.54 -9.10 -13.27
C SER A 125 -4.61 -8.72 -14.41
N VAL A 126 -3.98 -7.55 -14.28
CA VAL A 126 -2.83 -7.08 -15.07
C VAL A 126 -1.75 -8.18 -15.25
N VAL A 127 -1.66 -9.10 -14.28
CA VAL A 127 -0.78 -10.28 -14.32
C VAL A 127 -0.99 -11.15 -15.56
N ILE A 128 -2.24 -11.34 -16.00
CA ILE A 128 -2.54 -12.16 -17.17
C ILE A 128 -1.89 -11.53 -18.40
N ASP A 129 -2.10 -10.24 -18.60
CA ASP A 129 -1.59 -9.54 -19.78
C ASP A 129 -0.05 -9.49 -19.78
N VAL A 130 0.56 -9.28 -18.62
CA VAL A 130 2.03 -9.27 -18.48
C VAL A 130 2.64 -10.64 -18.78
N LEU A 131 2.10 -11.72 -18.21
CA LEU A 131 2.63 -13.08 -18.45
C LEU A 131 2.37 -13.55 -19.88
N GLN A 132 1.21 -13.21 -20.48
CA GLN A 132 0.93 -13.52 -21.88
C GLN A 132 1.93 -12.84 -22.83
N LYS A 133 2.32 -11.58 -22.57
CA LYS A 133 3.38 -10.89 -23.32
C LYS A 133 4.75 -11.58 -23.20
N ARG A 134 4.98 -12.33 -22.11
CA ARG A 134 6.16 -13.18 -21.91
C ARG A 134 6.04 -14.59 -22.52
N GLY A 135 4.97 -14.85 -23.27
CA GLY A 135 4.73 -16.14 -23.93
C GLY A 135 4.20 -17.24 -23.00
N TRP A 136 3.62 -16.86 -21.85
CA TRP A 136 2.96 -17.82 -20.96
C TRP A 136 1.49 -18.03 -21.36
N ILE A 137 1.00 -19.26 -21.21
CA ILE A 137 -0.42 -19.59 -21.44
C ILE A 137 -1.19 -19.61 -20.13
N HIS A 138 -2.26 -18.81 -20.07
CA HIS A 138 -3.19 -18.77 -18.96
C HIS A 138 -4.26 -19.87 -19.10
N VAL A 139 -4.44 -20.69 -18.07
CA VAL A 139 -5.55 -21.64 -17.99
C VAL A 139 -6.70 -21.03 -17.19
N PHE A 140 -7.83 -20.77 -17.84
CA PHE A 140 -9.01 -20.20 -17.17
C PHE A 140 -9.61 -21.16 -16.14
N GLU A 141 -9.99 -20.62 -14.98
CA GLU A 141 -10.54 -21.40 -13.87
C GLU A 141 -11.85 -22.14 -14.25
N SER A 142 -12.68 -21.54 -15.11
CA SER A 142 -13.88 -22.18 -15.65
C SER A 142 -13.55 -23.46 -16.42
N HIS A 143 -12.55 -23.41 -17.31
CA HIS A 143 -12.14 -24.56 -18.11
C HIS A 143 -11.56 -25.67 -17.26
N TYR A 144 -10.78 -25.33 -16.23
CA TYR A 144 -10.24 -26.32 -15.31
C TYR A 144 -11.33 -27.04 -14.50
N LYS A 145 -12.33 -26.32 -14.00
CA LYS A 145 -13.45 -26.92 -13.25
C LYS A 145 -14.29 -27.86 -14.11
N SER A 146 -14.59 -27.45 -15.34
CA SER A 146 -15.45 -28.21 -16.25
C SER A 146 -14.78 -29.45 -16.85
N ASN A 147 -13.44 -29.50 -16.94
CA ASN A 147 -12.72 -30.56 -17.66
C ASN A 147 -11.83 -31.45 -16.77
N ARG A 148 -12.03 -31.42 -15.44
CA ARG A 148 -11.14 -32.05 -14.46
C ARG A 148 -11.00 -33.58 -14.59
N ASN A 149 -11.97 -34.24 -15.22
CA ASN A 149 -12.05 -35.70 -15.37
C ASN A 149 -11.97 -36.18 -16.84
N CYS A 150 -11.76 -35.27 -17.80
CA CYS A 150 -11.77 -35.59 -19.21
C CYS A 150 -10.36 -35.99 -19.68
N LYS A 151 -10.20 -37.02 -20.51
CA LYS A 151 -8.97 -37.30 -21.28
C LYS A 151 -9.23 -36.82 -22.71
N PHE A 152 -8.95 -35.56 -23.03
CA PHE A 152 -9.22 -35.07 -24.38
C PHE A 152 -8.00 -34.44 -25.01
N ASP A 153 -7.57 -35.03 -26.13
CA ASP A 153 -6.85 -34.30 -27.16
C ASP A 153 -7.89 -33.44 -27.88
N LEU A 154 -7.93 -32.14 -27.56
CA LEU A 154 -8.94 -31.21 -28.08
C LEU A 154 -8.99 -31.28 -29.61
N SER A 155 -10.15 -31.63 -30.15
CA SER A 155 -10.40 -31.63 -31.59
C SER A 155 -10.70 -30.22 -32.10
N TYR A 156 -10.52 -30.01 -33.40
CA TYR A 156 -10.85 -28.73 -34.04
C TYR A 156 -12.33 -28.35 -33.84
N SER A 157 -13.25 -29.30 -34.03
CA SER A 157 -14.68 -29.06 -33.90
C SER A 157 -15.07 -28.63 -32.48
N GLU A 158 -14.52 -29.28 -31.45
CA GLU A 158 -14.75 -28.90 -30.05
C GLU A 158 -14.17 -27.52 -29.72
N ALA A 159 -13.00 -27.19 -30.29
CA ALA A 159 -12.39 -25.88 -30.11
C ALA A 159 -13.29 -24.76 -30.66
N ILE A 160 -13.84 -24.93 -31.86
CA ILE A 160 -14.75 -23.97 -32.49
C ILE A 160 -16.05 -23.81 -31.69
N LEU A 161 -16.63 -24.92 -31.20
CA LEU A 161 -17.85 -24.88 -30.38
C LEU A 161 -17.63 -24.15 -29.04
N SER A 162 -16.39 -24.19 -28.52
CA SER A 162 -16.02 -23.52 -27.27
C SER A 162 -15.70 -22.04 -27.45
N LEU A 163 -15.64 -21.52 -28.68
CA LEU A 163 -15.34 -20.12 -28.94
C LEU A 163 -16.50 -19.22 -28.45
N PRO A 164 -16.17 -18.08 -27.85
CA PRO A 164 -17.17 -17.23 -27.24
C PRO A 164 -17.98 -16.49 -28.31
N ASN A 165 -19.15 -16.00 -27.92
CA ASN A 165 -19.90 -15.09 -28.79
C ASN A 165 -19.22 -13.72 -28.84
N ILE A 166 -19.41 -13.04 -29.97
CA ILE A 166 -18.95 -11.67 -30.18
C ILE A 166 -19.70 -10.75 -29.22
N ILE A 167 -18.99 -9.81 -28.62
CA ILE A 167 -19.57 -8.79 -27.73
C ILE A 167 -19.92 -7.57 -28.59
N PRO A 168 -21.06 -6.87 -28.35
CA PRO A 168 -21.37 -5.62 -29.04
C PRO A 168 -20.21 -4.62 -28.93
N ASP A 169 -19.91 -3.91 -30.03
CA ASP A 169 -18.81 -2.96 -30.16
C ASP A 169 -17.38 -3.53 -30.03
N GLU A 170 -17.19 -4.85 -29.92
CA GLU A 170 -15.86 -5.48 -29.88
C GLU A 170 -15.14 -5.33 -31.23
N GLY A 171 -13.86 -4.96 -31.18
CA GLY A 171 -13.03 -4.90 -32.38
C GLY A 171 -12.65 -6.30 -32.87
N PHE A 172 -12.45 -6.45 -34.19
CA PHE A 172 -12.10 -7.75 -34.78
C PHE A 172 -10.85 -8.39 -34.13
N TYR A 173 -9.79 -7.61 -33.92
CA TYR A 173 -8.55 -8.09 -33.30
C TYR A 173 -8.74 -8.52 -31.84
N GLU A 174 -9.59 -7.79 -31.09
CA GLU A 174 -9.90 -8.12 -29.70
C GLU A 174 -10.63 -9.46 -29.61
N TYR A 175 -11.63 -9.65 -30.49
CA TYR A 175 -12.36 -10.91 -30.59
C TYR A 175 -11.45 -12.08 -31.00
N TRP A 176 -10.63 -11.89 -32.05
CA TRP A 176 -9.67 -12.90 -32.50
C TRP A 176 -8.70 -13.30 -31.38
N SER A 177 -8.09 -12.31 -30.71
CA SER A 177 -7.19 -12.55 -29.58
C SER A 177 -7.88 -13.31 -28.45
N ARG A 178 -9.15 -12.99 -28.16
CA ARG A 178 -9.96 -13.68 -27.15
C ARG A 178 -10.22 -15.15 -27.53
N CYS A 179 -10.51 -15.42 -28.81
CA CYS A 179 -10.67 -16.77 -29.34
C CYS A 179 -9.39 -17.61 -29.18
N GLU A 180 -8.23 -17.08 -29.57
CA GLU A 180 -6.95 -17.78 -29.44
C GLU A 180 -6.61 -18.10 -27.98
N LYS A 181 -6.82 -17.13 -27.08
CA LYS A 181 -6.59 -17.31 -25.63
C LYS A 181 -7.47 -18.43 -25.07
N ILE A 182 -8.71 -18.57 -25.52
CA ILE A 182 -9.62 -19.65 -25.10
C ILE A 182 -9.13 -21.00 -25.62
N ILE A 183 -8.75 -21.10 -26.89
CA ILE A 183 -8.20 -22.33 -27.47
C ILE A 183 -6.93 -22.77 -26.75
N LEU A 184 -5.98 -21.86 -26.55
CA LEU A 184 -4.74 -22.16 -25.83
C LEU A 184 -5.01 -22.60 -24.38
N SER A 185 -5.95 -21.95 -23.70
CA SER A 185 -6.37 -22.39 -22.36
C SER A 185 -6.95 -23.81 -22.35
N LEU A 186 -7.74 -24.19 -23.36
CA LEU A 186 -8.32 -25.54 -23.46
C LEU A 186 -7.24 -26.58 -23.77
N LEU A 187 -6.33 -26.27 -24.70
CA LEU A 187 -5.19 -27.12 -25.04
C LEU A 187 -4.25 -27.38 -23.85
N CYS A 188 -4.15 -26.44 -22.92
CA CYS A 188 -3.31 -26.54 -21.72
C CYS A 188 -4.06 -26.96 -20.46
N VAL A 189 -5.35 -27.31 -20.52
CA VAL A 189 -6.17 -27.54 -19.32
C VAL A 189 -5.67 -28.69 -18.44
N GLN A 190 -5.02 -29.69 -19.05
CA GLN A 190 -4.43 -30.86 -18.37
C GLN A 190 -2.92 -30.73 -18.12
N ALA A 191 -2.31 -29.64 -18.60
CA ALA A 191 -0.89 -29.44 -18.40
C ALA A 191 -0.58 -29.14 -16.93
N PRO A 192 0.62 -29.51 -16.43
CA PRO A 192 1.09 -29.05 -15.13
C PRO A 192 1.09 -27.52 -15.07
N ILE A 193 0.55 -26.95 -14.00
CA ILE A 193 0.58 -25.50 -13.77
C ILE A 193 1.92 -25.16 -13.12
N ASN A 194 2.69 -24.26 -13.71
CA ASN A 194 4.02 -23.89 -13.24
C ASN A 194 4.03 -22.58 -12.44
N LEU A 195 3.00 -21.74 -12.60
CA LEU A 195 2.83 -20.53 -11.82
C LEU A 195 1.36 -20.33 -11.43
N ILE A 196 1.15 -20.00 -10.16
CA ILE A 196 -0.16 -19.61 -9.64
C ILE A 196 -0.05 -18.21 -9.07
N TRP A 197 -0.90 -17.32 -9.58
CA TRP A 197 -1.14 -16.01 -8.99
C TRP A 197 -2.50 -15.98 -8.32
N SER A 198 -2.53 -15.98 -7.00
CA SER A 198 -3.74 -15.88 -6.21
C SER A 198 -3.98 -14.46 -5.71
N ASN A 199 -5.15 -13.92 -6.02
CA ASN A 199 -5.67 -12.69 -5.42
C ASN A 199 -6.46 -12.96 -4.13
N LEU A 200 -6.57 -14.24 -3.72
CA LEU A 200 -7.19 -14.60 -2.45
C LEU A 200 -6.28 -14.21 -1.28
N ARG A 201 -6.90 -13.77 -0.18
CA ARG A 201 -6.18 -13.37 1.03
C ARG A 201 -5.58 -14.58 1.74
N TRP A 202 -6.39 -15.63 1.84
CA TRP A 202 -6.05 -16.86 2.53
C TRP A 202 -5.65 -17.92 1.53
N VAL A 203 -4.80 -18.81 1.99
CA VAL A 203 -4.47 -20.03 1.29
C VAL A 203 -5.51 -21.07 1.69
N ASP A 204 -6.45 -21.40 0.79
CA ASP A 204 -7.39 -22.49 1.05
C ASP A 204 -6.73 -23.88 0.89
N THR A 205 -7.45 -24.94 1.26
CA THR A 205 -6.98 -26.33 1.14
C THR A 205 -6.58 -26.73 -0.29
N LYS A 206 -7.10 -26.05 -1.32
CA LYS A 206 -6.77 -26.31 -2.73
C LYS A 206 -5.47 -25.63 -3.13
N LEU A 207 -5.23 -24.41 -2.63
CA LEU A 207 -3.94 -23.72 -2.72
C LEU A 207 -2.86 -24.44 -1.90
N LEU A 208 -3.21 -25.07 -0.77
CA LEU A 208 -2.31 -25.90 0.06
C LEU A 208 -1.73 -27.12 -0.67
N ILE A 209 -2.49 -27.71 -1.60
CA ILE A 209 -2.01 -28.83 -2.42
C ILE A 209 -0.97 -28.33 -3.44
N ALA A 210 -1.25 -27.21 -4.13
CA ALA A 210 -0.29 -26.59 -5.05
C ALA A 210 0.95 -26.03 -4.33
N LEU A 211 0.77 -25.58 -3.09
CA LEU A 211 1.84 -25.14 -2.17
C LEU A 211 2.81 -26.24 -1.75
N ASN A 212 2.49 -27.52 -1.97
CA ASN A 212 3.38 -28.63 -1.63
C ASN A 212 4.17 -29.14 -2.85
N ASP A 213 3.94 -28.57 -4.03
CA ASP A 213 4.75 -28.83 -5.21
C ASP A 213 5.92 -27.83 -5.26
N PRO A 214 7.18 -28.28 -5.04
CA PRO A 214 8.33 -27.40 -5.06
C PRO A 214 8.62 -26.80 -6.43
N ASP A 215 8.04 -27.33 -7.52
CA ASP A 215 8.27 -26.83 -8.88
C ASP A 215 7.30 -25.70 -9.28
N VAL A 216 6.29 -25.41 -8.46
CA VAL A 216 5.28 -24.38 -8.72
C VAL A 216 5.67 -23.05 -8.10
N ILE A 217 5.60 -21.99 -8.90
CA ILE A 217 5.83 -20.63 -8.46
C ILE A 217 4.52 -20.04 -7.92
N LEU A 218 4.54 -19.49 -6.70
CA LEU A 218 3.35 -18.97 -6.05
C LEU A 218 3.57 -17.59 -5.41
N ASN A 219 2.63 -16.67 -5.61
CA ASN A 219 2.65 -15.34 -5.02
C ASN A 219 2.15 -15.28 -3.54
N LYS A 220 2.43 -16.32 -2.74
CA LYS A 220 2.04 -16.41 -1.31
C LYS A 220 3.16 -16.98 -0.45
N ILE A 221 3.56 -16.31 0.63
CA ILE A 221 4.59 -16.79 1.59
C ILE A 221 3.99 -17.37 2.89
N GLY A 222 2.74 -17.81 2.83
CA GLY A 222 1.97 -18.35 3.97
C GLY A 222 0.79 -17.44 4.33
N GLU A 223 0.23 -17.63 5.53
CA GLU A 223 -0.69 -16.66 6.14
C GLU A 223 0.16 -15.62 6.87
N PRO A 224 0.37 -14.40 6.34
CA PRO A 224 1.20 -13.40 7.00
C PRO A 224 0.43 -12.84 8.19
N TYR A 225 0.74 -13.44 9.34
CA TYR A 225 0.17 -13.16 10.64
C TYR A 225 0.20 -11.65 10.99
N PHE A 226 1.14 -10.88 10.42
CA PHE A 226 1.38 -9.49 10.74
C PHE A 226 0.61 -8.44 9.93
N THR A 227 -0.11 -8.84 8.88
CA THR A 227 -0.86 -7.88 8.04
C THR A 227 -2.16 -7.36 8.68
N PRO A 228 -2.88 -8.13 9.52
CA PRO A 228 -3.94 -7.57 10.36
C PRO A 228 -3.39 -6.48 11.28
N LYS A 229 -4.05 -5.33 11.28
CA LYS A 229 -3.65 -4.13 12.05
C LYS A 229 -3.46 -4.37 13.55
N ASN A 230 -4.25 -5.27 14.15
CA ASN A 230 -4.09 -5.66 15.54
C ASN A 230 -2.77 -6.42 15.77
N ILE A 231 -2.43 -7.37 14.91
CA ILE A 231 -1.19 -8.11 15.03
C ILE A 231 0.01 -7.22 14.73
N LEU A 232 -0.07 -6.40 13.67
CA LEU A 232 0.97 -5.43 13.34
C LEU A 232 1.28 -4.53 14.54
N ALA A 233 0.25 -3.98 15.17
CA ALA A 233 0.41 -3.13 16.35
C ALA A 233 1.07 -3.90 17.52
N LYS A 234 0.66 -5.15 17.74
CA LYS A 234 1.25 -6.00 18.79
C LYS A 234 2.74 -6.25 18.55
N THR A 235 3.12 -6.66 17.33
CA THR A 235 4.51 -6.96 17.01
C THR A 235 5.38 -5.70 17.00
N LEU A 236 4.85 -4.56 16.55
CA LEU A 236 5.63 -3.33 16.52
C LEU A 236 5.82 -2.71 17.92
N ARG A 237 4.93 -2.97 18.89
CA ARG A 237 5.18 -2.62 20.31
C ARG A 237 6.41 -3.36 20.87
N THR A 238 6.58 -4.63 20.52
CA THR A 238 7.76 -5.43 20.89
C THR A 238 8.91 -5.30 19.89
N GLY A 239 8.73 -4.50 18.82
CA GLY A 239 9.66 -4.37 17.70
C GLY A 239 11.02 -3.76 18.06
N HIS A 240 11.12 -3.10 19.21
CA HIS A 240 12.38 -2.61 19.76
C HIS A 240 13.40 -3.74 20.01
N TRP A 241 12.95 -5.01 20.11
CA TRP A 241 13.80 -6.19 20.22
C TRP A 241 14.51 -6.60 18.91
N PHE A 242 14.13 -6.02 17.77
CA PHE A 242 14.64 -6.41 16.44
C PHE A 242 15.35 -5.26 15.72
N SER A 243 15.78 -4.23 16.46
CA SER A 243 16.56 -3.13 15.89
C SER A 243 17.98 -3.60 15.57
N GLN A 244 18.31 -3.67 14.29
CA GLN A 244 19.70 -3.68 13.82
C GLN A 244 20.15 -2.23 13.66
N THR A 245 21.22 -1.85 14.35
CA THR A 245 21.81 -0.50 14.31
C THR A 245 21.97 -0.03 12.86
N ASP A 246 21.51 1.18 12.56
CA ASP A 246 21.48 1.82 11.24
C ASP A 246 20.58 1.20 10.15
N ALA A 247 20.13 -0.05 10.31
CA ALA A 247 19.34 -0.77 9.30
C ALA A 247 17.82 -0.81 9.60
N ALA A 248 17.41 -0.82 10.86
CA ALA A 248 16.02 -1.05 11.26
C ALA A 248 15.58 -0.06 12.36
N LYS A 249 14.67 0.87 12.01
CA LYS A 249 14.00 1.78 12.94
C LYS A 249 12.53 1.88 12.55
N VAL A 250 11.63 1.60 13.49
CA VAL A 250 10.18 1.64 13.27
C VAL A 250 9.66 3.04 13.61
N HIS A 251 9.08 3.72 12.63
CA HIS A 251 8.20 4.86 12.86
C HIS A 251 6.76 4.38 12.72
N PHE A 252 6.10 4.14 13.86
CA PHE A 252 4.72 3.66 13.93
C PHE A 252 3.99 4.42 15.05
N PRO A 253 2.82 5.03 14.78
CA PRO A 253 2.10 5.78 15.81
C PRO A 253 1.73 4.88 17.00
N ARG A 254 1.85 5.42 18.23
CA ARG A 254 1.45 4.72 19.46
C ARG A 254 0.07 4.09 19.30
N THR A 255 -0.03 2.79 19.53
CA THR A 255 -1.23 2.01 19.28
C THR A 255 -1.52 1.07 20.44
N TYR A 256 -2.77 1.05 20.88
CA TYR A 256 -3.27 0.31 22.03
C TYR A 256 -4.34 -0.68 21.56
N LEU A 257 -4.18 -1.93 21.98
CA LEU A 257 -5.10 -3.03 21.70
C LEU A 257 -5.90 -3.34 22.95
N VAL A 258 -6.60 -2.33 23.48
CA VAL A 258 -7.27 -2.45 24.77
C VAL A 258 -8.20 -3.66 24.78
N SER A 259 -7.79 -4.68 25.53
CA SER A 259 -8.50 -5.94 25.71
C SER A 259 -8.74 -6.24 27.20
N GLU A 260 -7.91 -5.66 28.07
CA GLU A 260 -7.96 -5.79 29.52
C GLU A 260 -7.87 -4.41 30.19
N GLU A 261 -8.28 -4.33 31.46
CA GLU A 261 -8.31 -3.08 32.24
C GLU A 261 -6.92 -2.43 32.38
N VAL A 262 -5.87 -3.24 32.54
CA VAL A 262 -4.49 -2.75 32.62
C VAL A 262 -4.07 -2.03 31.33
N GLU A 263 -4.48 -2.52 30.16
CA GLU A 263 -4.16 -1.85 28.89
C GLU A 263 -4.95 -0.54 28.71
N LEU A 264 -6.16 -0.47 29.28
CA LEU A 264 -6.95 0.75 29.30
C LEU A 264 -6.26 1.80 30.18
N GLU A 265 -5.78 1.43 31.37
CA GLU A 265 -5.05 2.34 32.26
C GLU A 265 -3.77 2.90 31.61
N ILE A 266 -3.00 2.03 30.92
CA ILE A 266 -1.82 2.45 30.18
C ILE A 266 -2.18 3.46 29.08
N PHE A 267 -3.26 3.20 28.33
CA PHE A 267 -3.76 4.12 27.32
C PHE A 267 -4.23 5.45 27.93
N GLU A 268 -4.97 5.42 29.03
CA GLU A 268 -5.50 6.61 29.70
C GLU A 268 -4.37 7.48 30.25
N ASN A 269 -3.34 6.87 30.82
CA ASN A 269 -2.15 7.60 31.23
C ASN A 269 -1.46 8.27 30.03
N ASP A 270 -1.34 7.60 28.87
CA ASP A 270 -0.80 8.25 27.67
C ASP A 270 -1.72 9.35 27.14
N TYR A 271 -3.03 9.15 27.16
CA TYR A 271 -4.02 10.16 26.80
C TYR A 271 -3.87 11.43 27.66
N HIS A 272 -3.70 11.27 28.97
CA HIS A 272 -3.50 12.35 29.92
C HIS A 272 -2.17 13.10 29.68
N ILE A 273 -1.06 12.38 29.53
CA ILE A 273 0.24 12.99 29.22
C ILE A 273 0.22 13.69 27.86
N THR A 274 -0.45 13.12 26.87
CA THR A 274 -0.63 13.72 25.55
C THR A 274 -1.46 15.01 25.62
N ALA A 275 -2.50 15.05 26.46
CA ALA A 275 -3.26 16.28 26.72
C ALA A 275 -2.38 17.37 27.38
N CYS A 276 -1.58 17.01 28.39
CA CYS A 276 -0.64 17.93 29.03
C CYS A 276 0.36 18.51 28.02
N LEU A 277 0.98 17.66 27.20
CA LEU A 277 1.91 18.11 26.16
C LEU A 277 1.21 18.97 25.11
N GLY A 278 0.01 18.58 24.69
CA GLY A 278 -0.81 19.33 23.74
C GLY A 278 -1.21 20.72 24.25
N PHE A 279 -1.52 20.83 25.54
CA PHE A 279 -1.80 22.10 26.23
C PHE A 279 -0.60 23.04 26.16
N LEU A 280 0.61 22.53 26.48
CA LEU A 280 1.85 23.32 26.40
C LEU A 280 2.19 23.73 24.96
N LYS A 281 2.04 22.80 24.00
CA LYS A 281 2.25 23.07 22.57
C LYS A 281 1.31 24.17 22.07
N PHE A 282 0.03 24.12 22.41
CA PHE A 282 -0.94 25.14 22.03
C PHE A 282 -0.54 26.54 22.51
N ILE A 283 -0.13 26.66 23.77
CA ILE A 283 0.30 27.94 24.35
C ILE A 283 1.51 28.48 23.59
N VAL A 284 2.52 27.64 23.37
CA VAL A 284 3.73 28.02 22.62
C VAL A 284 3.37 28.47 21.20
N GLU A 285 2.63 27.66 20.46
CA GLU A 285 2.22 27.97 19.08
C GLU A 285 1.42 29.28 19.00
N LYS A 286 0.57 29.55 19.99
CA LYS A 286 -0.22 30.78 20.06
C LYS A 286 0.63 32.01 20.34
N THR A 287 1.57 31.90 21.29
CA THR A 287 2.54 32.98 21.57
C THR A 287 3.44 33.28 20.39
N GLU A 288 3.83 32.27 19.61
CA GLU A 288 4.67 32.45 18.43
C GLU A 288 3.93 33.17 17.30
N LYS A 289 2.62 32.93 17.15
CA LYS A 289 1.81 33.57 16.10
C LYS A 289 1.32 34.96 16.47
N GLY A 290 0.93 35.19 17.73
CA GLY A 290 0.24 36.40 18.16
C GLY A 290 0.92 37.18 19.30
N GLY A 291 2.12 36.78 19.70
CA GLY A 291 2.80 37.34 20.88
C GLY A 291 2.14 36.92 22.19
N ILE A 292 2.69 37.38 23.31
CA ILE A 292 2.23 37.00 24.65
C ILE A 292 0.83 37.51 24.95
N ASN A 293 0.47 38.68 24.45
CA ASN A 293 -0.86 39.26 24.65
C ASN A 293 -1.98 38.41 24.01
N SER A 294 -1.65 37.59 23.01
CA SER A 294 -2.61 36.62 22.45
C SER A 294 -3.02 35.52 23.42
N LEU A 295 -2.31 35.41 24.56
CA LEU A 295 -2.65 34.56 25.69
C LEU A 295 -3.65 35.22 26.66
N PHE A 296 -4.17 36.41 26.42
CA PHE A 296 -5.08 37.03 27.39
C PHE A 296 -6.31 37.58 26.68
N ASN A 297 -7.49 37.33 27.25
CA ASN A 297 -8.75 37.90 26.78
C ASN A 297 -9.66 38.13 27.98
N GLU A 298 -9.91 39.40 28.30
CA GLU A 298 -10.69 39.83 29.47
C GLU A 298 -12.17 39.43 29.38
N TYR A 299 -12.67 39.09 28.19
CA TYR A 299 -14.08 38.80 27.92
C TYR A 299 -14.38 37.30 27.77
N ALA A 300 -13.41 36.42 28.05
CA ALA A 300 -13.54 34.97 27.89
C ALA A 300 -13.47 34.21 29.23
N TRP A 301 -13.96 32.97 29.24
CA TRP A 301 -13.81 32.08 30.40
C TRP A 301 -12.33 31.79 30.68
N HIS A 302 -11.89 32.08 31.90
CA HIS A 302 -10.49 31.96 32.29
C HIS A 302 -10.15 30.53 32.73
N ILE A 303 -9.12 29.95 32.13
CA ILE A 303 -8.53 28.69 32.60
C ILE A 303 -7.59 29.02 33.79
N PRO A 304 -7.64 28.30 34.92
CA PRO A 304 -6.73 28.57 36.02
C PRO A 304 -5.25 28.43 35.61
N PHE A 305 -4.36 29.32 36.08
CA PHE A 305 -2.91 29.17 35.82
C PHE A 305 -2.34 27.87 36.39
N SER A 306 -2.95 27.35 37.46
CA SER A 306 -2.61 26.06 38.04
C SER A 306 -2.74 24.89 37.05
N THR A 307 -3.63 24.99 36.05
CA THR A 307 -3.75 24.01 34.95
C THR A 307 -2.46 23.95 34.12
N PHE A 308 -1.85 25.10 33.84
CA PHE A 308 -0.56 25.16 33.14
C PHE A 308 0.56 24.58 34.00
N GLU A 309 0.62 24.93 35.30
CA GLU A 309 1.64 24.40 36.22
C GLU A 309 1.55 22.89 36.35
N PHE A 310 0.32 22.35 36.39
CA PHE A 310 0.07 20.93 36.38
C PHE A 310 0.59 20.27 35.09
N ALA A 311 0.25 20.80 33.91
CA ALA A 311 0.74 20.27 32.63
C ALA A 311 2.29 20.30 32.56
N MET A 312 2.91 21.41 32.95
CA MET A 312 4.37 21.54 33.03
C MET A 312 4.98 20.49 33.97
N LYS A 313 4.39 20.26 35.15
CA LYS A 313 4.86 19.25 36.09
C LYS A 313 4.81 17.86 35.47
N GLN A 314 3.66 17.46 34.93
CA GLN A 314 3.47 16.12 34.35
C GLN A 314 4.45 15.85 33.18
N VAL A 315 4.66 16.82 32.30
CA VAL A 315 5.60 16.68 31.18
C VAL A 315 7.06 16.70 31.65
N THR A 316 7.38 17.44 32.72
CA THR A 316 8.72 17.42 33.29
C THR A 316 9.04 16.06 33.93
N GLU A 317 8.06 15.45 34.63
CA GLU A 317 8.22 14.10 35.19
C GLU A 317 8.40 13.04 34.10
N LEU A 318 7.72 13.18 32.95
CA LEU A 318 7.97 12.31 31.79
C LEU A 318 9.44 12.37 31.35
N VAL A 319 10.02 13.56 31.22
CA VAL A 319 11.42 13.74 30.79
C VAL A 319 12.41 13.20 31.83
N LYS A 320 12.09 13.32 33.12
CA LYS A 320 12.94 12.76 34.20
C LYS A 320 12.92 11.24 34.20
N PHE A 321 11.73 10.64 34.10
CA PHE A 321 11.56 9.19 34.13
C PHE A 321 12.35 8.49 33.01
N ASP A 322 12.41 9.08 31.82
CA ASP A 322 13.15 8.51 30.70
C ASP A 322 14.68 8.63 30.84
N ARG A 323 15.17 9.53 31.72
CA ARG A 323 16.60 9.77 31.94
C ARG A 323 17.20 9.02 33.14
N ASP A 324 16.38 8.50 34.04
CA ASP A 324 16.82 7.91 35.31
C ASP A 324 16.17 6.53 35.55
N ASP A 325 16.97 5.46 35.52
CA ASP A 325 16.56 4.07 35.83
C ASP A 325 16.16 3.85 37.32
N SER A 326 16.20 4.90 38.14
CA SER A 326 16.11 4.80 39.61
C SER A 326 15.00 5.64 40.27
N ALA A 327 14.08 6.22 39.50
CA ALA A 327 13.04 7.10 40.04
C ALA A 327 12.04 6.35 40.95
N THR A 328 12.34 6.40 42.25
CA THR A 328 11.46 6.01 43.35
C THR A 328 10.26 6.97 43.45
N GLY A 329 9.05 6.39 43.50
CA GLY A 329 7.84 7.06 43.96
C GLY A 329 7.33 8.23 43.11
N ARG A 330 6.42 7.97 42.18
CA ARG A 330 5.60 9.04 41.58
C ARG A 330 4.73 9.67 42.69
N ASN A 331 5.08 10.86 43.16
CA ASN A 331 4.14 11.71 43.87
C ASN A 331 3.13 12.28 42.86
N ILE A 332 2.15 11.45 42.49
CA ILE A 332 0.97 11.85 41.74
C ILE A 332 0.20 12.79 42.67
N VAL A 333 0.35 14.09 42.45
CA VAL A 333 -0.60 15.03 43.07
C VAL A 333 -1.94 14.65 42.49
N LYS A 334 -2.87 14.27 43.37
CA LYS A 334 -4.23 13.88 43.04
C LYS A 334 -4.96 15.11 42.48
N TRP A 335 -4.72 15.39 41.21
CA TRP A 335 -5.47 16.36 40.42
C TRP A 335 -6.68 15.66 39.85
N ASP A 336 -7.78 16.40 39.74
CA ASP A 336 -8.93 15.95 38.99
C ASP A 336 -8.62 16.02 37.49
N TRP A 337 -8.33 14.86 36.90
CA TRP A 337 -8.09 14.73 35.47
C TRP A 337 -9.30 15.16 34.64
N GLU A 338 -10.52 15.02 35.15
CA GLU A 338 -11.73 15.44 34.43
C GLU A 338 -11.75 16.96 34.25
N SER A 339 -11.44 17.70 35.32
CA SER A 339 -11.25 19.15 35.27
C SER A 339 -10.13 19.54 34.29
N PHE A 340 -8.96 18.91 34.38
CA PHE A 340 -7.84 19.23 33.48
C PHE A 340 -8.21 19.00 32.00
N ILE A 341 -8.80 17.85 31.68
CA ILE A 341 -9.20 17.51 30.32
C ILE A 341 -10.27 18.47 29.80
N SER A 342 -11.23 18.87 30.63
CA SER A 342 -12.23 19.88 30.28
C SER A 342 -11.58 21.21 29.90
N TYR A 343 -10.59 21.67 30.67
CA TYR A 343 -9.83 22.88 30.34
C TYR A 343 -8.98 22.75 29.08
N HIS A 344 -8.37 21.58 28.84
CA HIS A 344 -7.61 21.31 27.61
C HIS A 344 -8.51 21.35 26.36
N LEU A 345 -9.68 20.72 26.42
CA LEU A 345 -10.66 20.74 25.33
C LEU A 345 -11.19 22.15 25.07
N LEU A 346 -11.45 22.92 26.13
CA LEU A 346 -11.83 24.33 26.01
C LEU A 346 -10.72 25.15 25.35
N LEU A 347 -9.47 25.03 25.84
CA LEU A 347 -8.32 25.77 25.32
C LEU A 347 -8.13 25.55 23.82
N THR A 348 -8.31 24.31 23.38
CA THR A 348 -8.03 23.90 22.01
C THR A 348 -9.21 24.08 21.06
N SER A 349 -10.36 24.61 21.52
CA SER A 349 -11.51 24.91 20.67
C SER A 349 -11.35 26.24 19.89
N PRO A 350 -11.99 26.39 18.71
CA PRO A 350 -11.93 27.65 17.94
C PRO A 350 -12.44 28.85 18.74
N GLY A 351 -11.72 29.98 18.66
CA GLY A 351 -12.09 31.22 19.37
C GLY A 351 -11.71 31.27 20.85
N SER A 352 -11.25 30.16 21.43
CA SER A 352 -10.84 30.10 22.84
C SER A 352 -9.56 30.89 23.12
N THR A 353 -9.61 31.77 24.12
CA THR A 353 -8.47 32.52 24.71
C THR A 353 -8.76 32.74 26.21
N ILE A 354 -7.81 32.92 27.15
CA ILE A 354 -6.78 31.99 27.66
C ILE A 354 -6.66 32.21 29.17
N ILE A 355 -6.00 31.25 29.80
CA ILE A 355 -5.45 31.19 31.16
C ILE A 355 -5.34 32.55 31.87
N GLN A 356 -5.87 32.61 33.10
CA GLN A 356 -5.75 33.76 33.98
C GLN A 356 -4.28 34.19 34.12
N ALA A 357 -4.00 35.48 33.87
CA ALA A 357 -2.66 36.03 34.02
C ALA A 357 -2.17 35.81 35.47
N PRO A 358 -1.03 35.10 35.67
CA PRO A 358 -0.52 34.88 37.01
C PRO A 358 0.00 36.21 37.60
N PRO A 359 -0.46 36.63 38.80
CA PRO A 359 0.04 37.85 39.42
C PRO A 359 1.57 37.77 39.65
N GLY A 360 2.31 38.76 39.15
CA GLY A 360 3.75 38.90 39.41
C GLY A 360 4.68 37.84 38.80
N LYS A 361 4.20 36.98 37.87
CA LYS A 361 5.08 36.01 37.19
C LYS A 361 5.55 36.52 35.82
N ASP A 362 6.82 36.26 35.51
CA ASP A 362 7.44 36.53 34.20
C ASP A 362 7.00 35.48 33.17
N ILE A 363 6.06 35.87 32.31
CA ILE A 363 5.43 35.01 31.30
C ILE A 363 6.42 34.64 30.20
N GLU A 364 7.32 35.54 29.81
CA GLU A 364 8.37 35.26 28.82
C GLU A 364 9.29 34.13 29.30
N LYS A 365 9.72 34.21 30.55
CA LYS A 365 10.55 33.17 31.16
C LYS A 365 9.83 31.84 31.25
N ILE A 366 8.53 31.85 31.55
CA ILE A 366 7.70 30.65 31.55
C ILE A 366 7.65 30.03 30.15
N ILE A 367 7.34 30.80 29.11
CA ILE A 367 7.28 30.31 27.73
C ILE A 367 8.63 29.77 27.27
N ARG A 368 9.74 30.45 27.59
CA ARG A 368 11.09 29.92 27.29
C ARG A 368 11.36 28.58 27.95
N LYS A 369 10.95 28.40 29.22
CA LYS A 369 11.04 27.09 29.90
C LYS A 369 10.15 26.03 29.25
N THR A 370 8.94 26.40 28.81
CA THR A 370 8.02 25.50 28.12
C THR A 370 8.59 25.03 26.78
N LYS A 371 9.17 25.94 25.98
CA LYS A 371 9.86 25.56 24.74
C LYS A 371 11.00 24.58 25.01
N LYS A 372 11.79 24.82 26.07
CA LYS A 372 12.87 23.93 26.48
C LYS A 372 12.34 22.53 26.81
N ILE A 373 11.32 22.40 27.66
CA ILE A 373 10.81 21.07 28.02
C ILE A 373 10.20 20.33 26.82
N ILE A 374 9.49 21.03 25.92
CA ILE A 374 8.97 20.43 24.68
C ILE A 374 10.12 19.92 23.79
N SER A 375 11.24 20.66 23.70
CA SER A 375 12.41 20.22 22.96
C SER A 375 13.07 18.99 23.60
N GLU A 376 13.09 18.90 24.94
CA GLU A 376 13.61 17.74 25.65
C GLU A 376 12.71 16.51 25.43
N VAL A 377 11.39 16.66 25.46
CA VAL A 377 10.43 15.60 25.10
C VAL A 377 10.69 15.07 23.70
N SER A 378 11.00 15.95 22.74
CA SER A 378 11.28 15.57 21.35
C SER A 378 12.52 14.69 21.19
N LEU A 379 13.43 14.72 22.17
CA LEU A 379 14.64 13.89 22.23
C LEU A 379 14.39 12.53 22.90
N VAL A 380 13.68 12.53 24.04
CA VAL A 380 13.43 11.30 24.83
C VAL A 380 12.25 10.47 24.29
N ALA A 381 11.21 11.14 23.80
CA ALA A 381 10.01 10.51 23.25
C ALA A 381 9.72 11.06 21.84
N PRO A 382 10.59 10.76 20.85
CA PRO A 382 10.47 11.28 19.49
C PRO A 382 9.18 10.85 18.78
N ASP A 383 8.53 9.80 19.29
CA ASP A 383 7.26 9.33 18.78
C ASP A 383 6.09 10.29 19.10
N ARG A 384 6.28 11.23 20.05
CA ARG A 384 5.34 12.31 20.40
C ARG A 384 5.47 13.55 19.52
N ASN A 385 6.40 13.54 18.55
CA ASN A 385 6.57 14.64 17.59
C ASN A 385 5.41 14.72 16.58
N ILE A 386 4.66 13.64 16.38
CA ILE A 386 3.43 13.66 15.57
C ILE A 386 2.20 14.17 16.33
N ASP A 387 2.31 14.29 17.66
CA ASP A 387 1.24 14.82 18.49
C ASP A 387 1.10 16.32 18.18
N GLY A 388 -0.14 16.75 17.92
CA GLY A 388 -0.46 18.17 17.87
C GLY A 388 -0.90 18.65 19.26
N SER A 389 -1.80 19.62 19.26
CA SER A 389 -2.37 20.18 20.49
C SER A 389 -3.74 19.60 20.83
N ARG A 390 -4.42 18.94 19.89
CA ARG A 390 -5.85 18.59 19.98
C ARG A 390 -6.10 17.23 20.66
N ASN A 391 -5.05 16.45 20.92
CA ASN A 391 -5.12 15.12 21.51
C ASN A 391 -6.07 14.17 20.76
N ILE A 392 -5.95 14.15 19.43
CA ILE A 392 -6.83 13.34 18.58
C ILE A 392 -6.32 11.91 18.50
N TRP A 393 -7.24 10.95 18.57
CA TRP A 393 -7.02 9.52 18.44
C TRP A 393 -7.87 8.98 17.29
N ILE A 394 -7.30 8.04 16.52
CA ILE A 394 -7.97 7.33 15.44
C ILE A 394 -8.36 5.93 15.92
N LEU A 395 -9.65 5.67 15.87
CA LEU A 395 -10.29 4.44 16.31
C LEU A 395 -10.53 3.58 15.08
N LYS A 396 -9.92 2.40 15.03
CA LYS A 396 -10.06 1.48 13.90
C LYS A 396 -10.71 0.18 14.37
N PRO A 397 -11.79 -0.31 13.74
CA PRO A 397 -12.34 -1.62 14.09
C PRO A 397 -11.29 -2.70 13.83
N LYS A 398 -11.07 -3.63 14.78
CA LYS A 398 -9.97 -4.61 14.69
C LYS A 398 -10.07 -5.50 13.43
N HIS A 399 -11.29 -5.85 13.04
CA HIS A 399 -11.56 -6.77 11.92
C HIS A 399 -11.99 -6.09 10.60
N SER A 400 -12.08 -4.76 10.56
CA SER A 400 -12.46 -4.01 9.35
C SER A 400 -11.27 -3.73 8.44
N GLN A 401 -11.49 -3.36 7.18
CA GLN A 401 -10.45 -2.96 6.22
C GLN A 401 -10.93 -1.82 5.31
N CYS A 402 -10.02 -1.30 4.48
CA CYS A 402 -10.35 -0.30 3.47
C CYS A 402 -10.93 1.00 4.07
N GLY A 403 -10.48 1.37 5.28
CA GLY A 403 -10.92 2.58 5.97
C GLY A 403 -12.35 2.55 6.53
N LYS A 404 -13.10 1.45 6.39
CA LYS A 404 -14.51 1.38 6.82
C LYS A 404 -14.64 1.36 8.35
N GLY A 405 -15.55 2.20 8.85
CA GLY A 405 -15.84 2.29 10.29
C GLY A 405 -14.76 3.00 11.10
N ILE A 406 -13.78 3.65 10.46
CA ILE A 406 -12.80 4.46 11.18
C ILE A 406 -13.50 5.71 11.74
N VAL A 407 -13.23 6.00 13.01
CA VAL A 407 -13.73 7.19 13.71
C VAL A 407 -12.54 7.93 14.31
N LEU A 408 -12.61 9.26 14.35
CA LEU A 408 -11.66 10.09 15.07
C LEU A 408 -12.34 10.68 16.30
N SER A 409 -11.62 10.73 17.43
CA SER A 409 -12.12 11.34 18.66
C SER A 409 -10.97 11.94 19.45
N ASN A 410 -11.24 13.07 20.10
CA ASN A 410 -10.40 13.65 21.13
C ASN A 410 -11.05 13.60 22.52
N ARG A 411 -12.19 12.91 22.67
CA ARG A 411 -12.89 12.73 23.96
C ARG A 411 -12.67 11.32 24.49
N LEU A 412 -12.21 11.23 25.73
CA LEU A 412 -11.91 9.95 26.39
C LEU A 412 -13.13 9.03 26.47
N ASP A 413 -14.31 9.55 26.81
CA ASP A 413 -15.54 8.74 26.93
C ASP A 413 -15.93 8.06 25.62
N ASN A 414 -15.83 8.78 24.49
CA ASN A 414 -16.08 8.22 23.18
C ASN A 414 -15.06 7.12 22.83
N ILE A 415 -13.81 7.29 23.27
CA ILE A 415 -12.75 6.30 23.05
C ILE A 415 -13.01 5.04 23.89
N ARG A 416 -13.36 5.20 25.18
CA ARG A 416 -13.77 4.09 26.07
C ARG A 416 -14.96 3.31 25.47
N GLN A 417 -15.95 4.02 24.92
CA GLN A 417 -17.09 3.38 24.27
C GLN A 417 -16.72 2.65 22.97
N ALA A 418 -15.73 3.12 22.22
CA ALA A 418 -15.26 2.44 21.02
C ALA A 418 -14.44 1.20 21.36
N VAL A 419 -13.58 1.30 22.40
CA VAL A 419 -12.81 0.17 22.93
C VAL A 419 -13.74 -0.99 23.32
N SER A 420 -14.84 -0.72 24.02
CA SER A 420 -15.83 -1.74 24.37
C SER A 420 -16.55 -2.37 23.16
N LYS A 421 -16.43 -1.75 21.98
CA LYS A 421 -16.96 -2.25 20.69
C LYS A 421 -15.88 -2.85 19.79
N ASP A 422 -14.76 -3.29 20.36
CA ASP A 422 -13.66 -3.98 19.67
C ASP A 422 -12.90 -3.12 18.64
N TYR A 423 -12.60 -1.88 19.03
CA TYR A 423 -11.70 -0.99 18.29
C TYR A 423 -10.28 -1.05 18.85
N LEU A 424 -9.29 -0.88 17.98
CA LEU A 424 -7.95 -0.45 18.39
C LEU A 424 -7.90 1.07 18.45
N VAL A 425 -7.10 1.59 19.38
CA VAL A 425 -6.88 3.03 19.56
C VAL A 425 -5.47 3.36 19.10
N GLN A 426 -5.32 4.26 18.15
CA GLN A 426 -4.01 4.69 17.65
C GLN A 426 -3.89 6.21 17.73
N LYS A 427 -2.72 6.74 18.09
CA LYS A 427 -2.49 8.18 18.09
C LYS A 427 -2.61 8.71 16.66
N TYR A 428 -3.48 9.71 16.48
CA TYR A 428 -3.64 10.34 15.17
C TYR A 428 -2.49 11.31 14.91
N ILE A 429 -1.94 11.28 13.69
CA ILE A 429 -0.91 12.22 13.24
C ILE A 429 -1.59 13.54 12.90
N GLU A 430 -1.50 14.50 13.81
CA GLU A 430 -2.19 15.80 13.72
C GLU A 430 -1.47 16.77 12.78
N ARG A 431 -0.17 16.58 12.57
CA ARG A 431 0.70 17.44 11.74
C ARG A 431 1.29 16.68 10.55
N PRO A 432 0.44 16.13 9.65
CA PRO A 432 0.94 15.50 8.44
C PRO A 432 1.52 16.57 7.49
N LEU A 433 2.45 16.18 6.64
CA LEU A 433 2.83 16.97 5.47
C LEU A 433 1.60 17.12 4.58
N LEU A 434 1.06 18.34 4.50
CA LEU A 434 -0.05 18.65 3.62
C LEU A 434 0.45 18.89 2.19
N ILE A 435 -0.32 18.42 1.21
CA ILE A 435 -0.06 18.62 -0.21
C ILE A 435 -1.11 19.60 -0.72
N LEU A 436 -0.73 20.87 -0.87
CA LEU A 436 -1.65 21.96 -1.21
C LEU A 436 -2.92 21.95 -0.33
N ASN A 437 -2.71 21.88 0.99
CA ASN A 437 -3.73 21.77 2.04
C ASN A 437 -4.60 20.49 2.03
N ALA A 438 -4.31 19.49 1.20
CA ALA A 438 -4.93 18.18 1.28
C ALA A 438 -4.04 17.18 2.04
N LYS A 439 -4.67 16.29 2.82
CA LYS A 439 -3.97 15.16 3.42
C LYS A 439 -3.62 14.12 2.35
N GLY A 440 -2.44 13.49 2.47
CA GLY A 440 -2.06 12.38 1.60
C GLY A 440 -1.30 11.27 2.31
N ASP A 441 -1.47 10.04 1.82
CA ASP A 441 -0.69 8.87 2.24
C ASP A 441 0.03 8.23 1.03
N ILE A 442 1.20 7.65 1.25
CA ILE A 442 2.01 6.95 0.26
C ILE A 442 1.66 5.45 0.28
N ARG A 443 1.29 4.91 -0.89
CA ARG A 443 1.33 3.46 -1.16
C ARG A 443 2.72 3.08 -1.67
N GLN A 444 3.48 2.37 -0.85
CA GLN A 444 4.79 1.82 -1.19
C GLN A 444 4.69 0.32 -1.48
N PHE A 445 5.27 -0.14 -2.59
CA PHE A 445 5.32 -1.56 -2.92
C PHE A 445 6.60 -2.22 -2.42
N LEU A 446 6.48 -3.43 -1.89
CA LEU A 446 7.60 -4.28 -1.52
C LEU A 446 7.33 -5.73 -1.93
N LEU A 447 8.39 -6.46 -2.25
CA LEU A 447 8.36 -7.85 -2.68
C LEU A 447 9.27 -8.65 -1.74
N VAL A 448 8.74 -9.71 -1.15
CA VAL A 448 9.51 -10.67 -0.36
C VAL A 448 9.67 -11.93 -1.18
N THR A 449 10.92 -12.32 -1.47
CA THR A 449 11.21 -13.49 -2.34
C THR A 449 11.83 -14.67 -1.59
N SER A 450 12.13 -14.49 -0.31
CA SER A 450 12.70 -15.53 0.56
C SER A 450 12.55 -15.08 2.01
N ILE A 451 12.21 -16.01 2.91
CA ILE A 451 12.17 -15.80 4.36
C ILE A 451 13.47 -16.22 5.01
N LEU A 452 14.16 -17.24 4.47
CA LEU A 452 15.42 -17.74 5.02
C LEU A 452 16.42 -18.07 3.90
N PRO A 453 17.43 -17.20 3.66
CA PRO A 453 17.61 -15.88 4.25
C PRO A 453 16.49 -14.90 3.85
N LEU A 454 16.13 -13.96 4.73
CA LEU A 454 15.13 -12.93 4.43
C LEU A 454 15.63 -12.02 3.31
N LYS A 455 14.88 -11.95 2.20
CA LYS A 455 15.15 -11.06 1.06
C LYS A 455 13.98 -10.14 0.82
N ILE A 456 14.23 -8.83 1.00
CA ILE A 456 13.23 -7.77 0.87
C ILE A 456 13.63 -6.85 -0.27
N TRP A 457 12.74 -6.72 -1.23
CA TRP A 457 12.86 -5.79 -2.34
C TRP A 457 11.85 -4.66 -2.14
N MET A 458 12.25 -3.42 -2.39
CA MET A 458 11.37 -2.26 -2.38
C MET A 458 11.32 -1.67 -3.77
N TYR A 459 10.13 -1.33 -4.24
CA TYR A 459 9.95 -0.69 -5.53
C TYR A 459 10.34 0.79 -5.41
N LYS A 460 11.14 1.32 -6.35
CA LYS A 460 11.59 2.73 -6.31
C LYS A 460 10.45 3.72 -6.56
N GLU A 461 9.42 3.28 -7.27
CA GLU A 461 8.22 4.06 -7.54
C GLU A 461 7.09 3.70 -6.54
N CYS A 462 6.23 4.67 -6.27
CA CYS A 462 5.11 4.64 -5.35
C CYS A 462 4.02 5.59 -5.87
N TYR A 463 2.93 5.73 -5.13
CA TYR A 463 1.98 6.82 -5.39
C TYR A 463 1.42 7.37 -4.09
N VAL A 464 0.99 8.63 -4.11
CA VAL A 464 0.30 9.30 -3.01
C VAL A 464 -1.19 9.31 -3.28
N ARG A 465 -2.01 8.84 -2.34
CA ARG A 465 -3.47 8.98 -2.34
C ARG A 465 -3.84 10.23 -1.56
N LEU A 466 -4.66 11.08 -2.16
CA LEU A 466 -5.06 12.37 -1.59
C LEU A 466 -6.49 12.31 -1.06
N SER A 467 -6.75 13.08 0.00
CA SER A 467 -8.13 13.41 0.39
C SER A 467 -8.77 14.34 -0.65
N THR A 468 -10.08 14.18 -0.82
CA THR A 468 -10.99 15.04 -1.57
C THR A 468 -11.32 16.34 -0.84
N GLN A 469 -10.99 16.44 0.45
CA GLN A 469 -11.33 17.57 1.31
C GLN A 469 -10.09 18.40 1.69
N VAL A 470 -10.31 19.65 2.08
CA VAL A 470 -9.28 20.50 2.68
C VAL A 470 -9.03 20.04 4.12
N PHE A 471 -7.76 19.83 4.46
CA PHE A 471 -7.36 19.39 5.79
C PHE A 471 -7.64 20.45 6.85
N ASN A 472 -8.25 20.03 7.95
CA ASN A 472 -8.40 20.81 9.18
C ASN A 472 -8.58 19.83 10.35
N LEU A 473 -8.47 20.32 11.58
CA LEU A 473 -8.67 19.52 12.79
C LEU A 473 -9.94 19.90 13.56
N ASP A 474 -10.72 20.85 13.04
CA ASP A 474 -11.97 21.31 13.67
C ASP A 474 -13.15 20.41 13.28
N ASN A 475 -13.09 19.78 12.11
CA ASN A 475 -14.02 18.75 11.68
C ASN A 475 -13.30 17.40 11.59
N LEU A 476 -13.65 16.47 12.47
CA LEU A 476 -13.06 15.13 12.55
C LEU A 476 -13.71 14.09 11.62
N ASP A 477 -14.47 14.54 10.60
CA ASP A 477 -15.09 13.66 9.62
C ASP A 477 -14.05 12.81 8.86
N PRO A 478 -14.24 11.48 8.76
CA PRO A 478 -13.37 10.60 7.99
C PRO A 478 -13.11 11.03 6.54
N ALA A 479 -14.00 11.80 5.89
CA ALA A 479 -13.80 12.36 4.56
C ALA A 479 -12.51 13.20 4.47
N ILE A 480 -12.17 13.93 5.53
CA ILE A 480 -10.96 14.77 5.61
C ILE A 480 -9.74 13.92 5.96
N HIS A 481 -9.92 12.93 6.83
CA HIS A 481 -8.83 12.28 7.54
C HIS A 481 -8.43 10.90 7.01
N VAL A 482 -9.28 10.23 6.22
CA VAL A 482 -9.05 8.87 5.71
C VAL A 482 -8.93 8.88 4.19
N THR A 483 -7.72 8.65 3.68
CA THR A 483 -7.35 8.78 2.26
C THR A 483 -7.60 7.52 1.42
N ASN A 484 -8.12 6.44 2.01
CA ASN A 484 -8.46 5.22 1.28
C ASN A 484 -9.47 5.51 0.16
N PHE A 485 -9.18 5.03 -1.06
CA PHE A 485 -10.07 5.20 -2.23
C PHE A 485 -11.51 4.74 -1.95
N SER A 486 -11.68 3.63 -1.22
CA SER A 486 -12.98 3.08 -0.83
C SER A 486 -13.83 4.00 0.04
N VAL A 487 -13.20 4.96 0.74
CA VAL A 487 -13.87 6.01 1.51
C VAL A 487 -14.06 7.23 0.62
N GLN A 488 -12.99 7.67 -0.04
CA GLN A 488 -12.97 8.91 -0.81
C GLN A 488 -13.88 8.91 -2.05
N LYS A 489 -14.15 7.74 -2.65
CA LYS A 489 -15.04 7.62 -3.82
C LYS A 489 -16.49 8.05 -3.57
N ASP A 490 -16.92 8.05 -2.31
CA ASP A 490 -18.30 8.37 -1.92
C ASP A 490 -18.47 9.86 -1.60
N TYR A 491 -17.38 10.66 -1.63
CA TYR A 491 -17.40 12.10 -1.32
C TYR A 491 -17.15 12.96 -2.56
N VAL A 492 -17.85 14.09 -2.63
CA VAL A 492 -17.60 15.14 -3.61
C VAL A 492 -16.37 15.93 -3.20
N VAL A 493 -15.56 16.35 -4.18
CA VAL A 493 -14.38 17.18 -3.95
C VAL A 493 -14.79 18.53 -3.36
N ASP A 494 -14.15 18.94 -2.26
CA ASP A 494 -14.37 20.26 -1.64
C ASP A 494 -14.03 21.38 -2.64
N PRO A 495 -14.95 22.32 -2.93
CA PRO A 495 -14.69 23.43 -3.84
C PRO A 495 -13.51 24.33 -3.45
N ARG A 496 -13.13 24.33 -2.16
CA ARG A 496 -11.98 25.10 -1.63
C ARG A 496 -10.65 24.37 -1.84
N ARG A 497 -10.68 23.13 -2.32
CA ARG A 497 -9.47 22.34 -2.58
C ARG A 497 -8.68 22.99 -3.71
N ASN A 498 -7.35 22.99 -3.57
CA ASN A 498 -6.48 23.62 -4.55
C ASN A 498 -6.67 22.97 -5.94
N PRO A 499 -6.98 23.76 -7.00
CA PRO A 499 -7.29 23.23 -8.32
C PRO A 499 -6.09 22.60 -9.05
N GLN A 500 -4.86 22.82 -8.55
CA GLN A 500 -3.66 22.15 -9.09
C GLN A 500 -3.58 20.67 -8.67
N LEU A 501 -4.36 20.24 -7.68
CA LEU A 501 -4.41 18.83 -7.30
C LEU A 501 -5.19 18.02 -8.35
N PRO A 502 -4.73 16.80 -8.69
CA PRO A 502 -5.38 15.98 -9.70
C PRO A 502 -6.79 15.59 -9.26
N THR A 503 -7.71 15.59 -10.23
CA THR A 503 -9.13 15.23 -10.03
C THR A 503 -9.32 13.77 -9.61
N TYR A 504 -8.42 12.88 -10.03
CA TYR A 504 -8.37 11.48 -9.64
C TYR A 504 -7.65 11.23 -8.31
N ASN A 505 -7.32 12.29 -7.56
CA ASN A 505 -6.81 12.25 -6.18
C ASN A 505 -5.57 11.38 -5.96
N MET A 506 -4.66 11.35 -6.94
CA MET A 506 -3.43 10.57 -6.85
C MET A 506 -2.24 11.31 -7.46
N LEU A 507 -1.08 11.27 -6.80
CA LEU A 507 0.18 11.75 -7.35
C LEU A 507 1.13 10.56 -7.57
N ASP A 508 1.85 10.55 -8.68
CA ASP A 508 2.99 9.65 -8.85
C ASP A 508 4.19 10.14 -8.02
N THR A 509 5.22 9.28 -7.89
CA THR A 509 6.45 9.60 -7.14
C THR A 509 7.11 10.88 -7.62
N LYS A 510 7.20 11.10 -8.93
CA LYS A 510 7.88 12.27 -9.51
C LYS A 510 7.13 13.56 -9.18
N SER A 511 5.81 13.55 -9.26
CA SER A 511 4.96 14.68 -8.91
C SER A 511 5.08 15.01 -7.41
N PHE A 512 5.13 13.99 -6.55
CA PHE A 512 5.37 14.20 -5.12
C PHE A 512 6.77 14.74 -4.82
N GLN A 513 7.82 14.23 -5.48
CA GLN A 513 9.17 14.77 -5.37
C GLN A 513 9.26 16.23 -5.84
N ARG A 514 8.57 16.58 -6.94
CA ARG A 514 8.48 17.95 -7.42
C ARG A 514 7.75 18.84 -6.42
N TYR A 515 6.68 18.36 -5.80
CA TYR A 515 6.01 19.08 -4.73
C TYR A 515 6.96 19.39 -3.57
N LEU A 516 7.75 18.40 -3.13
CA LEU A 516 8.76 18.61 -2.09
C LEU A 516 9.79 19.68 -2.47
N GLN A 517 10.18 19.77 -3.75
CA GLN A 517 11.07 20.84 -4.22
C GLN A 517 10.39 22.22 -4.15
N ILE A 518 9.13 22.32 -4.57
CA ILE A 518 8.35 23.57 -4.57
C ILE A 518 8.21 24.12 -3.15
N ILE A 519 8.00 23.27 -2.14
CA ILE A 519 7.87 23.69 -0.74
C ILE A 519 9.23 23.88 -0.02
N GLY A 520 10.34 23.97 -0.75
CA GLY A 520 11.66 24.21 -0.18
C GLY A 520 12.31 23.00 0.51
N LYS A 521 11.83 21.78 0.23
CA LYS A 521 12.34 20.52 0.81
C LYS A 521 12.92 19.55 -0.24
N PRO A 522 13.79 19.99 -1.18
CA PRO A 522 14.21 19.20 -2.34
C PRO A 522 14.97 17.91 -1.99
N LYS A 523 15.61 17.86 -0.82
CA LYS A 523 16.39 16.69 -0.35
C LYS A 523 15.57 15.71 0.50
N ALA A 524 14.34 16.07 0.91
CA ALA A 524 13.55 15.30 1.87
C ALA A 524 13.26 13.87 1.40
N TRP A 525 12.93 13.68 0.11
CA TRP A 525 12.69 12.35 -0.44
C TRP A 525 13.90 11.42 -0.26
N ARG A 526 15.07 11.84 -0.75
CA ARG A 526 16.29 11.03 -0.77
C ARG A 526 16.94 10.87 0.61
N GLN A 527 16.82 11.87 1.49
CA GLN A 527 17.53 11.88 2.77
C GLN A 527 16.68 11.40 3.96
N ARG A 528 15.34 11.53 3.88
CA ARG A 528 14.45 11.21 5.02
C ARG A 528 13.36 10.22 4.65
N ILE A 529 12.51 10.54 3.67
CA ILE A 529 11.29 9.79 3.38
C ILE A 529 11.62 8.39 2.85
N TYR A 530 12.37 8.28 1.75
CA TYR A 530 12.67 6.98 1.14
C TYR A 530 13.53 6.07 2.06
N PRO A 531 14.62 6.57 2.70
CA PRO A 531 15.38 5.77 3.67
C PRO A 531 14.59 5.43 4.94
N GLY A 532 13.69 6.29 5.40
CA GLY A 532 12.83 6.03 6.56
C GLY A 532 11.83 4.91 6.27
N MET A 533 11.20 4.91 5.10
CA MET A 533 10.31 3.83 4.66
C MET A 533 11.07 2.49 4.59
N LYS A 534 12.28 2.47 4.00
CA LYS A 534 13.15 1.28 3.96
C LYS A 534 13.38 0.71 5.35
N ARG A 535 13.90 1.52 6.26
CA ARG A 535 14.24 1.10 7.63
C ARG A 535 13.03 0.59 8.40
N THR A 536 11.86 1.22 8.22
CA THR A 536 10.62 0.79 8.87
C THR A 536 10.11 -0.54 8.30
N ILE A 537 10.17 -0.74 6.97
CA ILE A 537 9.80 -2.00 6.32
C ILE A 537 10.70 -3.15 6.77
N ILE A 538 12.02 -2.93 6.78
CA ILE A 538 13.01 -3.94 7.20
C ILE A 538 12.75 -4.35 8.65
N ALA A 539 12.62 -3.37 9.55
CA ALA A 539 12.33 -3.62 10.96
C ALA A 539 11.03 -4.41 11.16
N CYS A 540 9.97 -4.02 10.44
CA CYS A 540 8.68 -4.70 10.51
C CYS A 540 8.75 -6.15 10.05
N LEU A 541 9.43 -6.43 8.93
CA LEU A 541 9.53 -7.79 8.40
C LEU A 541 10.46 -8.67 9.23
N LEU A 542 11.54 -8.13 9.78
CA LEU A 542 12.40 -8.84 10.74
C LEU A 542 11.65 -9.24 12.01
N ALA A 543 10.89 -8.31 12.58
CA ALA A 543 10.10 -8.56 13.79
C ALA A 543 9.02 -9.62 13.61
N ASN A 544 8.62 -9.91 12.37
CA ASN A 544 7.62 -10.92 12.05
C ASN A 544 8.21 -12.15 11.31
N GLN A 545 9.54 -12.24 11.19
CA GLN A 545 10.21 -13.25 10.35
C GLN A 545 9.85 -14.69 10.76
N GLU A 546 9.71 -14.95 12.06
CA GLU A 546 9.39 -16.26 12.61
C GLU A 546 7.99 -16.77 12.28
N HIS A 547 7.08 -15.88 11.89
CA HIS A 547 5.70 -16.23 11.54
C HIS A 547 5.51 -16.58 10.06
N PHE A 548 6.52 -16.35 9.23
CA PHE A 548 6.43 -16.70 7.82
C PHE A 548 6.72 -18.18 7.60
N ILE A 549 6.05 -18.76 6.61
CA ILE A 549 6.28 -20.15 6.20
C ILE A 549 7.25 -20.12 5.02
N GLN A 550 8.50 -20.55 5.25
CA GLN A 550 9.46 -20.70 4.17
C GLN A 550 9.05 -21.88 3.26
N LYS A 551 8.81 -21.59 1.99
CA LYS A 551 8.67 -22.60 0.94
C LYS A 551 9.46 -22.18 -0.30
N PRO A 552 10.13 -23.12 -0.99
CA PRO A 552 10.77 -22.83 -2.27
C PRO A 552 9.77 -22.22 -3.25
N ASN A 553 10.26 -21.34 -4.14
CA ASN A 553 9.47 -20.75 -5.22
C ASN A 553 8.24 -19.89 -4.82
N ASN A 554 8.10 -19.60 -3.53
CA ASN A 554 7.12 -18.66 -3.04
C ASN A 554 7.69 -17.23 -2.94
N PHE A 555 6.87 -16.25 -3.28
CA PHE A 555 7.14 -14.84 -3.08
C PHE A 555 5.85 -14.13 -2.69
N GLU A 556 5.90 -12.91 -2.16
CA GLU A 556 4.69 -12.12 -1.94
C GLU A 556 4.92 -10.63 -2.16
N LEU A 557 4.00 -10.02 -2.90
CA LEU A 557 3.95 -8.58 -3.13
C LEU A 557 3.02 -7.95 -2.08
N PHE A 558 3.55 -7.01 -1.32
CA PHE A 558 2.79 -6.23 -0.33
C PHE A 558 2.71 -4.76 -0.74
N GLY A 559 1.69 -4.08 -0.20
CA GLY A 559 1.60 -2.62 -0.20
C GLY A 559 1.67 -2.08 1.22
N ALA A 560 2.70 -1.30 1.54
CA ALA A 560 2.82 -0.59 2.80
C ALA A 560 2.26 0.83 2.65
N ASP A 561 1.42 1.25 3.59
CA ASP A 561 0.81 2.57 3.63
C ASP A 561 1.58 3.43 4.62
N PHE A 562 2.14 4.55 4.14
CA PHE A 562 2.88 5.51 4.96
C PHE A 562 2.20 6.87 4.93
N ILE A 563 2.27 7.61 6.02
CA ILE A 563 2.02 9.06 6.01
C ILE A 563 3.29 9.79 6.37
N VAL A 564 3.53 10.93 5.74
CA VAL A 564 4.70 11.76 6.02
C VAL A 564 4.26 12.90 6.94
N ASP A 565 4.99 13.13 8.02
CA ASP A 565 4.75 14.29 8.90
C ASP A 565 5.39 15.57 8.34
N GLU A 566 5.11 16.71 8.97
CA GLU A 566 5.65 18.00 8.55
C GLU A 566 7.19 18.08 8.54
N ASP A 567 7.87 17.23 9.33
CA ASP A 567 9.34 17.11 9.38
C ASP A 567 9.92 16.15 8.32
N CYS A 568 9.06 15.67 7.42
CA CYS A 568 9.36 14.71 6.37
C CYS A 568 9.79 13.33 6.89
N THR A 569 9.31 12.93 8.07
CA THR A 569 9.47 11.58 8.61
C THR A 569 8.31 10.70 8.12
N PRO A 570 8.59 9.52 7.53
CA PRO A 570 7.55 8.58 7.13
C PRO A 570 7.11 7.72 8.32
N TRP A 571 5.80 7.58 8.49
CA TRP A 571 5.15 6.80 9.54
C TRP A 571 4.31 5.70 8.92
N LEU A 572 4.59 4.44 9.29
CA LEU A 572 3.84 3.29 8.82
C LEU A 572 2.42 3.31 9.42
N LEU A 573 1.43 3.08 8.57
CA LEU A 573 0.02 2.97 8.97
C LEU A 573 -0.47 1.52 8.96
N GLU A 574 -0.18 0.80 7.87
CA GLU A 574 -0.55 -0.61 7.68
C GLU A 574 0.30 -1.26 6.58
N ILE A 575 0.34 -2.60 6.56
CA ILE A 575 0.90 -3.40 5.46
C ILE A 575 -0.19 -4.34 4.95
N ASN A 576 -0.46 -4.27 3.65
CA ASN A 576 -1.54 -4.99 2.99
C ASN A 576 -0.97 -6.09 2.08
N GLN A 577 -1.50 -7.31 2.20
CA GLN A 577 -1.36 -8.33 1.16
C GLN A 577 -2.20 -7.97 -0.06
N ASN A 578 -1.84 -8.52 -1.22
CA ASN A 578 -2.59 -8.37 -2.46
C ASN A 578 -2.95 -6.89 -2.72
N PRO A 579 -1.94 -6.00 -2.81
CA PRO A 579 -2.20 -4.60 -3.07
C PRO A 579 -3.04 -4.47 -4.35
N HIS A 580 -3.93 -3.49 -4.40
CA HIS A 580 -4.81 -3.31 -5.55
C HIS A 580 -4.00 -2.92 -6.80
N LEU A 581 -4.04 -3.76 -7.84
CA LEU A 581 -3.28 -3.59 -9.09
C LEU A 581 -4.13 -3.15 -10.28
N ALA A 582 -5.41 -2.80 -10.08
CA ALA A 582 -6.26 -2.39 -11.19
C ALA A 582 -5.92 -0.96 -11.66
N PRO A 583 -6.05 -0.68 -12.97
CA PRO A 583 -5.74 0.62 -13.58
C PRO A 583 -6.84 1.66 -13.29
N SER A 584 -7.08 1.97 -12.01
CA SER A 584 -8.16 2.86 -11.56
C SER A 584 -7.94 4.35 -11.83
N THR A 585 -6.70 4.76 -12.10
CA THR A 585 -6.30 6.15 -12.39
C THR A 585 -5.19 6.13 -13.45
N PRO A 586 -4.88 7.25 -14.13
CA PRO A 586 -3.73 7.32 -15.04
C PRO A 586 -2.41 6.89 -14.39
N VAL A 587 -2.23 7.16 -13.09
CA VAL A 587 -1.04 6.77 -12.31
C VAL A 587 -0.96 5.26 -12.17
N THR A 588 -2.01 4.59 -11.69
CA THR A 588 -2.03 3.13 -11.52
C THR A 588 -2.08 2.38 -12.86
N ALA A 589 -2.71 2.96 -13.89
CA ALA A 589 -2.73 2.41 -15.24
C ALA A 589 -1.33 2.29 -15.86
N LYS A 590 -0.43 3.22 -15.52
CA LYS A 590 0.98 3.16 -15.92
C LYS A 590 1.83 2.32 -14.97
N LEU A 591 1.67 2.54 -13.66
CA LEU A 591 2.56 1.95 -12.64
C LEU A 591 2.33 0.45 -12.45
N CYS A 592 1.08 -0.02 -12.39
CA CYS A 592 0.78 -1.41 -12.01
C CYS A 592 1.27 -2.43 -13.05
N PRO A 593 1.09 -2.22 -14.38
CA PRO A 593 1.69 -3.11 -15.38
C PRO A 593 3.21 -3.19 -15.29
N GLN A 594 3.88 -2.06 -15.10
CA GLN A 594 5.34 -2.04 -14.96
C GLN A 594 5.82 -2.71 -13.66
N LEU A 595 5.10 -2.49 -12.56
CA LEU A 595 5.38 -3.16 -11.28
C LEU A 595 5.29 -4.68 -11.43
N VAL A 596 4.23 -5.19 -12.05
CA VAL A 596 4.05 -6.64 -12.25
C VAL A 596 5.09 -7.20 -13.23
N GLU A 597 5.43 -6.44 -14.28
CA GLU A 597 6.53 -6.77 -15.18
C GLU A 597 7.84 -6.96 -14.41
N ASP A 598 8.18 -6.01 -13.55
CA ASP A 598 9.40 -6.03 -12.74
C ASP A 598 9.36 -7.10 -11.64
N VAL A 599 8.18 -7.47 -11.10
CA VAL A 599 8.05 -8.60 -10.16
C VAL A 599 8.58 -9.86 -10.82
N PHE A 600 8.14 -10.16 -12.05
CA PHE A 600 8.57 -11.34 -12.78
C PHE A 600 10.04 -11.27 -13.24
N LYS A 601 10.60 -10.08 -13.47
CA LYS A 601 12.06 -9.95 -13.63
C LYS A 601 12.80 -10.49 -12.41
N VAL A 602 12.31 -10.15 -11.21
CA VAL A 602 12.90 -10.60 -9.95
C VAL A 602 12.64 -12.08 -9.69
N VAL A 603 11.42 -12.59 -9.91
CA VAL A 603 11.03 -13.95 -9.46
C VAL A 603 11.19 -15.04 -10.52
N LEU A 604 11.28 -14.68 -11.81
CA LEU A 604 11.51 -15.59 -12.93
C LEU A 604 12.91 -15.36 -13.51
N ASP A 605 13.15 -14.19 -14.09
CA ASP A 605 14.32 -13.95 -14.95
C ASP A 605 15.64 -14.04 -14.16
N ARG A 606 15.66 -13.57 -12.90
CA ARG A 606 16.83 -13.70 -12.02
C ARG A 606 17.15 -15.13 -11.59
N LYS A 607 16.17 -16.06 -11.64
CA LYS A 607 16.45 -17.48 -11.37
C LYS A 607 17.30 -18.08 -12.47
N GLU A 608 17.08 -17.65 -13.72
CA GLU A 608 17.87 -18.08 -14.88
C GLU A 608 19.20 -17.32 -14.96
N ASN A 609 19.17 -16.00 -14.77
CA ASN A 609 20.36 -15.16 -14.81
C ASN A 609 20.34 -14.07 -13.71
N PRO A 610 21.13 -14.24 -12.64
CA PRO A 610 21.19 -13.30 -11.51
C PRO A 610 21.64 -11.87 -11.84
N ARG A 611 22.15 -11.61 -13.05
CA ARG A 611 22.59 -10.29 -13.52
C ARG A 611 21.51 -9.52 -14.29
N VAL A 612 20.35 -10.13 -14.53
CA VAL A 612 19.24 -9.47 -15.23
C VAL A 612 18.75 -8.27 -14.41
N ASP A 613 18.37 -7.22 -15.16
CA ASP A 613 17.71 -6.02 -14.65
C ASP A 613 16.51 -6.38 -13.77
N THR A 614 16.33 -5.64 -12.68
CA THR A 614 15.18 -5.81 -11.76
C THR A 614 14.12 -4.73 -11.96
N GLY A 615 14.25 -3.97 -13.04
CA GLY A 615 13.50 -2.76 -13.29
C GLY A 615 13.64 -1.80 -12.11
N SER A 616 12.50 -1.40 -11.55
CA SER A 616 12.49 -0.46 -10.43
C SER A 616 12.57 -1.13 -9.06
N PHE A 617 12.71 -2.46 -8.94
CA PHE A 617 12.99 -3.09 -7.66
C PHE A 617 14.44 -2.89 -7.22
N GLU A 618 14.61 -2.52 -5.95
CA GLU A 618 15.88 -2.47 -5.24
C GLU A 618 15.89 -3.52 -4.13
N LEU A 619 16.94 -4.34 -4.03
CA LEU A 619 17.13 -5.24 -2.89
C LEU A 619 17.57 -4.42 -1.68
N ILE A 620 16.66 -4.18 -0.74
CA ILE A 620 16.91 -3.32 0.43
C ILE A 620 17.39 -4.10 1.65
N TYR A 621 17.17 -5.42 1.67
CA TYR A 621 17.66 -6.29 2.73
C TYR A 621 17.92 -7.70 2.19
N ASN A 622 19.07 -8.26 2.57
CA ASN A 622 19.46 -9.63 2.29
C ASN A 622 20.16 -10.19 3.53
N GLN A 623 19.44 -11.01 4.28
CA GLN A 623 19.94 -11.56 5.54
C GLN A 623 21.17 -12.45 5.29
N SER A 624 22.25 -12.21 6.04
CA SER A 624 23.37 -13.15 6.10
C SER A 624 23.04 -14.27 7.09
N VAL A 625 23.12 -15.53 6.66
CA VAL A 625 22.89 -16.69 7.53
C VAL A 625 24.19 -17.50 7.57
N THR A 626 24.97 -17.33 8.63
CA THR A 626 26.18 -18.14 8.88
C THR A 626 25.79 -19.51 9.43
N SER A 627 25.81 -20.52 8.56
CA SER A 627 25.49 -21.95 8.81
C SER A 627 24.06 -22.24 9.27
N ILE A 628 23.33 -23.02 8.46
CA ILE A 628 22.02 -23.58 8.84
C ILE A 628 22.30 -24.84 9.67
N PRO A 629 22.01 -24.89 10.98
CA PRO A 629 22.18 -26.12 11.75
C PRO A 629 21.24 -27.19 11.19
N ARG A 630 21.76 -28.39 10.90
CA ARG A 630 21.01 -29.50 10.28
C ARG A 630 19.86 -30.07 11.14
N ASN A 631 19.60 -29.55 12.34
CA ASN A 631 18.53 -30.04 13.21
C ASN A 631 17.48 -28.98 13.54
N LYS A 632 16.24 -29.33 13.20
CA LYS A 632 14.99 -28.58 13.34
C LYS A 632 14.76 -28.06 14.77
N LYS A 633 14.38 -26.79 14.87
CA LYS A 633 13.31 -26.19 15.73
C LYS A 633 13.61 -24.81 16.30
N TYR A 634 14.82 -24.28 16.19
CA TYR A 634 15.14 -22.98 16.78
C TYR A 634 15.89 -22.07 15.79
N PHE A 635 15.29 -20.90 15.56
CA PHE A 635 15.86 -19.83 14.76
C PHE A 635 16.92 -19.11 15.59
N PHE A 636 18.14 -19.03 15.07
CA PHE A 636 19.15 -18.11 15.57
C PHE A 636 19.28 -16.97 14.56
N ILE A 637 18.88 -15.77 14.98
CA ILE A 637 19.14 -14.51 14.28
C ILE A 637 20.39 -13.92 14.94
N GLN A 638 21.35 -13.46 14.12
CA GLN A 638 22.34 -12.49 14.61
C GLN A 638 21.62 -11.15 14.80
N GLY A 639 21.01 -11.01 15.98
CA GLY A 639 20.36 -9.84 16.53
C GLY A 639 20.40 -10.04 18.04
N GLN A 640 20.91 -9.06 18.78
CA GLN A 640 21.12 -9.21 20.21
C GLN A 640 19.75 -9.17 20.92
N ARG A 641 19.21 -10.35 21.25
CA ARG A 641 18.03 -10.45 22.11
C ARG A 641 18.47 -10.05 23.53
N PHE A 642 17.91 -8.96 24.07
CA PHE A 642 18.09 -8.64 25.49
C PHE A 642 17.56 -9.81 26.34
N SER A 643 18.32 -10.21 27.36
CA SER A 643 18.00 -11.41 28.14
C SER A 643 16.70 -11.25 28.92
N HIS A 644 15.98 -12.36 29.05
CA HIS A 644 14.67 -12.45 29.71
C HIS A 644 14.68 -11.95 31.17
N ASP A 645 15.86 -11.96 31.82
CA ASP A 645 16.06 -11.53 33.21
C ASP A 645 16.15 -10.02 33.38
N THR A 646 16.61 -9.28 32.37
CA THR A 646 16.62 -7.81 32.38
C THR A 646 15.19 -7.27 32.26
N ILE A 647 14.39 -7.89 31.37
CA ILE A 647 12.99 -7.52 31.10
C ILE A 647 12.07 -7.85 32.28
N ARG A 648 12.29 -8.99 32.95
CA ARG A 648 11.50 -9.35 34.14
C ARG A 648 11.76 -8.37 35.28
N ARG A 649 12.98 -7.85 35.39
CA ARG A 649 13.34 -6.86 36.40
C ARG A 649 12.62 -5.52 36.15
N GLU A 650 12.60 -5.04 34.90
CA GLU A 650 11.93 -3.78 34.54
C GLU A 650 10.39 -3.86 34.58
N MET A 651 9.78 -4.94 34.06
CA MET A 651 8.32 -5.11 34.10
C MET A 651 7.80 -5.36 35.52
N TYR A 652 8.48 -6.19 36.34
CA TYR A 652 8.05 -6.41 37.73
C TYR A 652 8.36 -5.23 38.64
N GLN A 653 9.40 -4.43 38.38
CA GLN A 653 9.61 -3.16 39.11
C GLN A 653 8.54 -2.13 38.76
N HIS A 654 8.09 -2.07 37.50
CA HIS A 654 6.98 -1.20 37.10
C HIS A 654 5.64 -1.64 37.71
N LEU A 655 5.31 -2.94 37.66
CA LEU A 655 4.08 -3.50 38.24
C LEU A 655 4.09 -3.47 39.79
N ALA A 656 5.23 -3.71 40.43
CA ALA A 656 5.36 -3.59 41.89
C ALA A 656 5.24 -2.14 42.39
N SER A 657 5.53 -1.14 41.53
CA SER A 657 5.30 0.27 41.84
C SER A 657 3.84 0.72 41.72
N LEU A 658 2.99 -0.09 41.06
CA LEU A 658 1.56 0.16 40.84
C LEU A 658 0.65 -0.63 41.80
N ALA A 659 1.19 -1.64 42.51
CA ALA A 659 0.41 -2.61 43.29
C ALA A 659 0.54 -2.47 44.82
N ASN A 660 1.20 -1.44 45.35
CA ASN A 660 1.19 -1.17 46.79
C ASN A 660 0.47 0.16 47.09
N PRO A 661 -0.53 0.16 48.00
CA PRO A 661 -1.41 1.30 48.24
C PRO A 661 -0.71 2.51 48.87
#